data_AF-A0A1I4F5D4-F1
#
_entry.id   AF-A0A1I4F5D4-F1
#
_cell.length_a   1.000
_cell.length_b   1.000
_cell.length_c   1.000
_cell.angle_alpha   90.00
_cell.angle_beta   90.00
_cell.angle_gamma   90.00
#
_symmetry.space_group_name_H-M   'P 1'
#
loop_
_entity.id
_entity.type
_entity.pdbx_description
1 polymer ?
#
loop_
_entity_poly.entity_id
_entity_poly.type
_entity_poly.pdbx_seq_one_letter_code
_entity_poly.pdbx_strand_id
1 'polypeptide(L)'
;MYFSKRIIFCLFGLFMFLALVSVQATAADDFFQNVDEYNNLRYGNQYIMIVINQNDNAQGRFAVETTGGAPARENDDDKPLIYGRPNPWTSYTSLWINNEKYVFGGKTERRAGKGAKYGEVIKPPTVEDGNVITTTKFGDVVVEQILTIVKSSTTGLADSAQIKYRITNNGSESEKVGLRIMLDTMLGENDGAPFRLGEDTIDSDKLYYDKQLDDFWQAFDSISDPQVTSQGSFIGPDVTIPDRVYFSDWGSLADGVWDFDFNPGQDFIRKGEYETDSAVAMYWVPEIIDAGATKTYVTKYGLGGITIVPGILSLGVTSAAEVTLDQNNNSFPVVAYLENTSEIRANDVSIKLDLPAGFTADQSVKNIGNMESGGISQLTWNVRPLDLDNLPAEITYRVTADATNTDSNQVERKVKFLGPPVLDADISLMEKVESVAGKLEPNPFRVQAEISNLGESALYGVESELIFPPGLVPAESEKPLKNLGNLQSGESLKVNWSIKALRVEGTLPFALKVSGLNGFEKTIVKEIELPQLNPLIYLKETTGKVDADYYSIDIVAANIGQADNISFDLNYNADKLLLTHVSRGDFFVRNGKFLPFNRPQRAARGNLHFNQDFPFATSNGIIATVHFKLKDPEHGKLSISDLKAVNELGNEIKIKIKNISEEE
;
A
#
# COMPACT_ATOMS: atom_id res chain seq x y z
N MET A 1 49.83 -12.55 -74.92
CA MET A 1 50.16 -13.76 -74.15
C MET A 1 50.03 -13.39 -72.68
N TYR A 2 49.00 -13.95 -72.03
CA TYR A 2 48.47 -13.69 -70.68
C TYR A 2 49.56 -13.72 -69.57
N PHE A 3 49.52 -13.01 -68.43
CA PHE A 3 48.84 -11.82 -67.86
C PHE A 3 49.65 -11.51 -66.56
N SER A 4 50.37 -10.38 -66.47
CA SER A 4 50.14 -9.21 -65.57
C SER A 4 50.48 -9.28 -64.06
N LYS A 5 51.54 -8.50 -63.70
CA LYS A 5 51.73 -7.51 -62.58
C LYS A 5 51.59 -7.97 -61.11
N ARG A 6 52.66 -7.92 -60.29
CA ARG A 6 53.33 -6.80 -59.55
C ARG A 6 52.55 -6.21 -58.35
N ILE A 7 53.31 -5.98 -57.25
CA ILE A 7 53.14 -5.07 -56.07
C ILE A 7 53.10 -5.86 -54.74
N ILE A 8 54.20 -6.03 -54.01
CA ILE A 8 54.79 -5.17 -52.94
C ILE A 8 53.79 -4.82 -51.82
N PHE A 9 53.89 -5.53 -50.70
CA PHE A 9 53.21 -5.23 -49.44
C PHE A 9 54.14 -4.39 -48.55
N CYS A 10 53.78 -3.14 -48.29
CA CYS A 10 54.38 -2.27 -47.28
C CYS A 10 53.41 -2.13 -46.09
N LEU A 11 54.00 -2.10 -44.89
CA LEU A 11 53.41 -1.84 -43.58
C LEU A 11 52.34 -0.73 -43.58
N PHE A 12 51.19 -1.02 -42.96
CA PHE A 12 50.51 -0.09 -42.06
C PHE A 12 49.90 -0.90 -40.93
N GLY A 13 50.48 -0.78 -39.73
CA GLY A 13 49.92 -1.33 -38.51
C GLY A 13 48.69 -0.52 -38.12
N LEU A 14 47.53 -1.17 -38.08
CA LEU A 14 46.34 -0.66 -37.42
C LEU A 14 46.00 -1.63 -36.30
N PHE A 15 46.44 -1.29 -35.08
CA PHE A 15 46.01 -1.93 -33.85
C PHE A 15 44.53 -1.58 -33.66
N MET A 16 43.63 -2.47 -34.09
CA MET A 16 42.21 -2.35 -33.82
C MET A 16 41.97 -2.83 -32.40
N PHE A 17 42.07 -1.89 -31.45
CA PHE A 17 41.65 -2.09 -30.07
C PHE A 17 40.11 -2.19 -30.09
N LEU A 18 39.57 -3.41 -30.20
CA LEU A 18 38.15 -3.67 -29.99
C LEU A 18 37.89 -3.48 -28.48
N ALA A 19 37.57 -2.26 -28.09
CA ALA A 19 36.93 -2.01 -26.81
C ALA A 19 35.55 -2.68 -26.87
N LEU A 20 35.45 -3.89 -26.30
CA LEU A 20 34.20 -4.47 -25.85
C LEU A 20 33.65 -3.55 -24.76
N VAL A 21 32.96 -2.49 -25.19
CA VAL A 21 32.02 -1.79 -24.32
C VAL A 21 30.88 -2.77 -24.13
N SER A 22 30.91 -3.49 -23.02
CA SER A 22 29.75 -4.17 -22.48
C SER A 22 28.72 -3.09 -22.14
N VAL A 23 27.90 -2.73 -23.12
CA VAL A 23 26.67 -1.97 -22.89
C VAL A 23 25.75 -2.91 -22.13
N GLN A 24 25.78 -2.85 -20.80
CA GLN A 24 24.62 -3.24 -20.02
C GLN A 24 23.54 -2.20 -20.32
N ALA A 25 22.81 -2.41 -21.41
CA ALA A 25 21.51 -1.80 -21.57
C ALA A 25 20.62 -2.52 -20.56
N THR A 26 20.50 -1.96 -19.36
CA THR A 26 19.26 -2.14 -18.61
C THR A 26 18.18 -1.58 -19.52
N ALA A 27 17.44 -2.44 -20.22
CA ALA A 27 16.18 -2.02 -20.82
C ALA A 27 15.34 -1.50 -19.66
N ALA A 28 15.23 -0.17 -19.54
CA ALA A 28 14.12 0.38 -18.80
C ALA A 28 12.88 -0.13 -19.54
N ASP A 29 11.94 -0.75 -18.83
CA ASP A 29 10.67 -1.14 -19.43
C ASP A 29 10.00 0.14 -19.93
N ASP A 30 10.07 0.42 -21.23
CA ASP A 30 9.44 1.58 -21.83
C ASP A 30 7.93 1.33 -21.81
N PHE A 31 7.26 1.95 -20.84
CA PHE A 31 5.80 1.94 -20.75
C PHE A 31 5.21 2.95 -21.74
N PHE A 32 4.13 2.55 -22.40
CA PHE A 32 3.34 3.42 -23.27
C PHE A 32 1.91 3.54 -22.77
N GLN A 33 1.27 4.64 -23.17
CA GLN A 33 -0.15 4.84 -22.98
C GLN A 33 -0.78 5.56 -24.18
N ASN A 34 -1.97 5.15 -24.57
CA ASN A 34 -2.76 5.83 -25.60
C ASN A 34 -4.25 5.50 -25.45
N VAL A 35 -5.10 6.28 -26.11
CA VAL A 35 -6.49 5.92 -26.34
C VAL A 35 -6.61 5.40 -27.77
N ASP A 36 -7.26 4.25 -27.98
CA ASP A 36 -7.44 3.65 -29.31
C ASP A 36 -8.71 4.15 -30.03
N GLU A 37 -8.93 3.68 -31.25
CA GLU A 37 -10.07 4.06 -32.09
C GLU A 37 -11.43 3.61 -31.55
N TYR A 38 -11.45 2.68 -30.59
CA TYR A 38 -12.65 2.19 -29.91
C TYR A 38 -12.89 2.89 -28.56
N ASN A 39 -12.12 3.94 -28.27
CA ASN A 39 -12.16 4.67 -27.01
C ASN A 39 -11.80 3.77 -25.80
N ASN A 40 -10.83 2.88 -25.99
CA ASN A 40 -10.18 2.19 -24.88
C ASN A 40 -8.88 2.90 -24.49
N LEU A 41 -8.64 3.01 -23.19
CA LEU A 41 -7.33 3.35 -22.66
C LEU A 41 -6.44 2.11 -22.73
N ARG A 42 -5.29 2.23 -23.38
CA ARG A 42 -4.24 1.19 -23.44
C ARG A 42 -3.06 1.65 -22.61
N TYR A 43 -2.60 0.79 -21.73
CA TYR A 43 -1.39 0.99 -20.92
C TYR A 43 -0.54 -0.28 -20.98
N GLY A 44 0.68 -0.19 -21.51
CA GLY A 44 1.47 -1.38 -21.85
C GLY A 44 2.96 -1.16 -21.84
N ASN A 45 3.70 -2.24 -22.05
CA ASN A 45 5.15 -2.25 -22.32
C ASN A 45 5.44 -3.23 -23.48
N GLN A 46 6.70 -3.64 -23.63
CA GLN A 46 7.12 -4.57 -24.69
C GLN A 46 6.59 -6.01 -24.56
N TYR A 47 6.02 -6.40 -23.40
CA TYR A 47 5.53 -7.78 -23.16
C TYR A 47 4.00 -7.87 -23.20
N ILE A 48 3.32 -7.00 -22.45
CA ILE A 48 1.86 -7.00 -22.32
C ILE A 48 1.28 -5.59 -22.36
N MET A 49 -0.03 -5.50 -22.58
CA MET A 49 -0.82 -4.31 -22.36
C MET A 49 -2.14 -4.63 -21.64
N ILE A 50 -2.57 -3.66 -20.84
CA ILE A 50 -3.89 -3.60 -20.22
C ILE A 50 -4.76 -2.69 -21.09
N VAL A 51 -5.90 -3.21 -21.54
CA VAL A 51 -6.89 -2.47 -22.33
C VAL A 51 -8.09 -2.21 -21.44
N ILE A 52 -8.51 -0.94 -21.29
CA ILE A 52 -9.59 -0.54 -20.40
C ILE A 52 -10.65 0.22 -21.19
N ASN A 53 -11.90 -0.25 -21.11
CA ASN A 53 -13.03 0.36 -21.79
C ASN A 53 -13.42 1.69 -21.13
N GLN A 54 -13.36 2.81 -21.88
CA GLN A 54 -13.78 4.12 -21.39
C GLN A 54 -15.20 4.52 -21.81
N ASN A 55 -15.86 3.70 -22.63
CA ASN A 55 -17.23 3.95 -23.10
C ASN A 55 -18.25 3.83 -21.96
N ASP A 56 -19.38 4.52 -22.09
CA ASP A 56 -20.48 4.48 -21.11
C ASP A 56 -20.96 3.05 -20.83
N ASN A 57 -21.03 2.23 -21.88
CA ASN A 57 -21.36 0.82 -21.77
C ASN A 57 -20.13 0.02 -21.31
N ALA A 58 -20.19 -0.44 -20.06
CA ALA A 58 -19.19 -1.26 -19.39
C ALA A 58 -17.87 -0.51 -19.08
N GLN A 59 -17.96 0.78 -18.73
CA GLN A 59 -16.81 1.60 -18.34
C GLN A 59 -15.99 0.96 -17.21
N GLY A 60 -14.65 0.96 -17.35
CA GLY A 60 -13.74 0.40 -16.35
C GLY A 60 -13.61 -1.14 -16.37
N ARG A 61 -14.26 -1.81 -17.32
CA ARG A 61 -13.93 -3.20 -17.68
C ARG A 61 -12.55 -3.21 -18.35
N PHE A 62 -11.77 -4.26 -18.09
CA PHE A 62 -10.43 -4.40 -18.65
C PHE A 62 -10.21 -5.77 -19.28
N ALA A 63 -9.23 -5.84 -20.16
CA ALA A 63 -8.65 -7.06 -20.71
C ALA A 63 -7.12 -6.96 -20.63
N VAL A 64 -6.45 -8.12 -20.71
CA VAL A 64 -4.99 -8.21 -20.81
C VAL A 64 -4.68 -8.86 -22.15
N GLU A 65 -3.70 -8.30 -22.85
CA GLU A 65 -3.24 -8.73 -24.17
C GLU A 65 -1.71 -8.74 -24.16
N THR A 66 -1.08 -9.60 -24.95
CA THR A 66 0.35 -9.49 -25.22
C THR A 66 0.61 -8.36 -26.22
N THR A 67 1.80 -7.78 -26.14
CA THR A 67 2.37 -6.90 -27.17
C THR A 67 3.42 -7.71 -27.94
N GLY A 68 4.69 -7.67 -27.52
CA GLY A 68 5.76 -8.54 -28.02
C GLY A 68 5.95 -9.83 -27.21
N GLY A 69 4.98 -10.16 -26.35
CA GLY A 69 4.86 -11.48 -25.74
C GLY A 69 6.08 -11.94 -24.93
N ALA A 70 6.34 -13.24 -24.94
CA ALA A 70 7.49 -13.84 -24.28
C ALA A 70 8.74 -13.72 -25.18
N PRO A 71 9.89 -13.19 -24.72
CA PRO A 71 11.04 -12.87 -25.57
C PRO A 71 11.63 -14.01 -26.42
N ALA A 72 11.34 -15.27 -26.07
CA ALA A 72 11.84 -16.45 -26.77
C ALA A 72 10.78 -17.12 -27.67
N ARG A 73 9.58 -16.52 -27.80
CA ARG A 73 8.45 -17.08 -28.53
C ARG A 73 7.74 -16.00 -29.35
N GLU A 74 8.03 -15.94 -30.65
CA GLU A 74 7.40 -14.94 -31.54
C GLU A 74 5.90 -15.20 -31.81
N ASN A 75 5.40 -16.40 -31.50
CA ASN A 75 4.01 -16.78 -31.79
C ASN A 75 2.98 -16.22 -30.79
N ASP A 76 3.43 -15.69 -29.64
CA ASP A 76 2.55 -15.06 -28.64
C ASP A 76 2.44 -13.54 -28.78
N ASP A 77 2.89 -12.94 -29.89
CA ASP A 77 2.71 -11.51 -30.17
C ASP A 77 1.23 -11.14 -30.45
N ASP A 78 0.79 -10.01 -29.91
CA ASP A 78 -0.54 -9.39 -30.11
C ASP A 78 -1.77 -10.28 -29.80
N LYS A 79 -1.59 -11.28 -28.94
CA LYS A 79 -2.62 -12.26 -28.54
C LYS A 79 -3.45 -11.80 -27.34
N PRO A 80 -4.77 -12.08 -27.33
CA PRO A 80 -5.57 -11.90 -26.12
C PRO A 80 -5.16 -12.90 -25.04
N LEU A 81 -5.11 -12.43 -23.79
CA LEU A 81 -5.09 -13.27 -22.58
C LEU A 81 -6.47 -13.30 -21.89
N ILE A 82 -7.31 -12.31 -22.19
CA ILE A 82 -8.71 -12.19 -21.75
C ILE A 82 -9.59 -12.01 -22.98
N TYR A 83 -10.72 -12.71 -23.04
CA TYR A 83 -11.68 -12.58 -24.14
C TYR A 83 -12.37 -11.18 -24.14
N GLY A 84 -12.96 -10.80 -25.28
CA GLY A 84 -13.87 -9.65 -25.34
C GLY A 84 -13.36 -8.42 -26.09
N ARG A 85 -12.45 -8.61 -27.05
CA ARG A 85 -12.05 -7.56 -28.01
C ARG A 85 -13.23 -7.06 -28.87
N PRO A 86 -13.17 -5.83 -29.44
CA PRO A 86 -12.16 -4.80 -29.17
C PRO A 86 -12.44 -3.99 -27.88
N ASN A 87 -13.66 -4.05 -27.33
CA ASN A 87 -14.05 -3.32 -26.13
C ASN A 87 -14.25 -4.29 -24.96
N PRO A 88 -13.34 -4.32 -23.96
CA PRO A 88 -13.45 -5.23 -22.83
C PRO A 88 -14.82 -5.19 -22.17
N TRP A 89 -15.42 -6.37 -21.97
CA TRP A 89 -16.77 -6.47 -21.43
C TRP A 89 -17.09 -7.75 -20.67
N THR A 90 -16.35 -8.84 -20.90
CA THR A 90 -16.69 -10.16 -20.38
C THR A 90 -16.20 -10.42 -18.96
N SER A 91 -14.94 -10.07 -18.66
CA SER A 91 -14.39 -10.10 -17.30
C SER A 91 -15.02 -9.00 -16.44
N TYR A 92 -15.40 -9.31 -15.21
CA TYR A 92 -15.96 -8.31 -14.31
C TYR A 92 -15.74 -8.58 -12.84
N THR A 93 -15.86 -7.51 -12.07
CA THR A 93 -15.75 -7.54 -10.61
C THR A 93 -17.09 -7.20 -9.98
N SER A 94 -17.41 -7.94 -8.92
CA SER A 94 -18.61 -7.74 -8.13
C SER A 94 -18.26 -7.45 -6.69
N LEU A 95 -19.12 -6.67 -6.03
CA LEU A 95 -19.05 -6.38 -4.62
C LEU A 95 -20.30 -6.91 -3.93
N TRP A 96 -20.12 -7.47 -2.74
CA TRP A 96 -21.22 -7.79 -1.84
C TRP A 96 -21.13 -6.86 -0.64
N ILE A 97 -21.95 -5.81 -0.64
CA ILE A 97 -21.99 -4.78 0.40
C ILE A 97 -23.25 -5.02 1.24
N ASN A 98 -23.07 -5.39 2.49
CA ASN A 98 -24.09 -5.85 3.42
C ASN A 98 -24.93 -7.00 2.85
N ASN A 99 -26.14 -6.69 2.38
CA ASN A 99 -27.09 -7.67 1.83
C ASN A 99 -27.33 -7.45 0.33
N GLU A 100 -26.58 -6.56 -0.30
CA GLU A 100 -26.75 -6.19 -1.70
C GLU A 100 -25.51 -6.48 -2.53
N LYS A 101 -25.73 -6.90 -3.77
CA LYS A 101 -24.69 -7.26 -4.72
C LYS A 101 -24.64 -6.23 -5.83
N TYR A 102 -23.44 -5.77 -6.11
CA TYR A 102 -23.15 -4.73 -7.08
C TYR A 102 -22.11 -5.23 -8.08
N VAL A 103 -22.12 -4.62 -9.26
CA VAL A 103 -21.05 -4.73 -10.24
C VAL A 103 -20.22 -3.45 -10.19
N PHE A 104 -18.89 -3.61 -10.21
CA PHE A 104 -17.95 -2.50 -10.30
C PHE A 104 -17.92 -1.88 -11.71
N GLY A 105 -17.74 -0.56 -11.77
CA GLY A 105 -17.62 0.21 -13.01
C GLY A 105 -18.96 0.70 -13.57
N GLY A 106 -18.97 0.99 -14.88
CA GLY A 106 -20.14 1.48 -15.61
C GLY A 106 -21.14 0.38 -15.92
N LYS A 107 -22.42 0.78 -16.09
CA LYS A 107 -23.52 -0.10 -16.47
C LYS A 107 -23.26 -0.76 -17.82
N THR A 108 -23.81 -1.97 -18.03
CA THR A 108 -23.70 -2.67 -19.30
C THR A 108 -25.04 -3.26 -19.76
N GLU A 109 -25.26 -3.26 -21.07
CA GLU A 109 -26.35 -3.96 -21.75
C GLU A 109 -25.96 -5.41 -22.13
N ARG A 110 -24.67 -5.74 -22.02
CA ARG A 110 -24.13 -7.07 -22.32
C ARG A 110 -24.30 -8.02 -21.15
N ARG A 111 -24.25 -9.32 -21.44
CA ARG A 111 -24.52 -10.42 -20.49
C ARG A 111 -23.84 -10.27 -19.13
N ALA A 112 -22.52 -10.07 -19.13
CA ALA A 112 -21.70 -9.91 -17.92
C ALA A 112 -22.04 -8.62 -17.13
N GLY A 113 -23.00 -8.75 -16.22
CA GLY A 113 -23.53 -7.65 -15.39
C GLY A 113 -24.85 -7.06 -15.87
N LYS A 114 -25.51 -7.65 -16.88
CA LYS A 114 -26.79 -7.15 -17.40
C LYS A 114 -27.83 -7.04 -16.28
N GLY A 115 -28.42 -5.86 -16.12
CA GLY A 115 -29.49 -5.62 -15.13
C GLY A 115 -29.02 -5.67 -13.67
N ALA A 116 -27.71 -5.71 -13.41
CA ALA A 116 -27.17 -5.66 -12.05
C ALA A 116 -27.34 -4.26 -11.42
N LYS A 117 -27.10 -4.18 -10.10
CA LYS A 117 -26.91 -2.90 -9.41
C LYS A 117 -25.48 -2.40 -9.64
N TYR A 118 -25.33 -1.09 -9.76
CA TYR A 118 -24.05 -0.41 -10.00
C TYR A 118 -23.91 0.77 -9.05
N GLY A 119 -22.66 1.16 -8.82
CA GLY A 119 -22.34 2.40 -8.13
C GLY A 119 -22.24 3.57 -9.11
N GLU A 120 -21.78 4.70 -8.59
CA GLU A 120 -21.46 5.89 -9.37
C GLU A 120 -19.97 5.92 -9.68
N VAL A 121 -19.59 5.91 -10.96
CA VAL A 121 -18.18 6.09 -11.35
C VAL A 121 -17.81 7.55 -11.12
N ILE A 122 -17.04 7.82 -10.06
CA ILE A 122 -16.62 9.18 -9.67
C ILE A 122 -15.26 9.56 -10.25
N LYS A 123 -14.49 8.57 -10.72
CA LYS A 123 -13.26 8.78 -11.49
C LYS A 123 -13.20 7.75 -12.63
N PRO A 124 -13.27 8.19 -13.90
CA PRO A 124 -13.15 7.29 -15.05
C PRO A 124 -11.72 6.74 -15.16
N PRO A 125 -11.49 5.67 -15.95
CA PRO A 125 -10.17 5.08 -16.12
C PRO A 125 -9.13 6.11 -16.54
N THR A 126 -8.13 6.34 -15.68
CA THR A 126 -7.10 7.37 -15.84
C THR A 126 -5.75 6.81 -15.42
N VAL A 127 -4.68 7.13 -16.16
CA VAL A 127 -3.31 6.74 -15.77
C VAL A 127 -2.71 7.79 -14.83
N GLU A 128 -2.25 7.35 -13.65
CA GLU A 128 -1.56 8.16 -12.65
C GLU A 128 -0.40 7.35 -12.05
N ASP A 129 0.81 7.91 -12.11
CA ASP A 129 2.04 7.32 -11.56
C ASP A 129 2.26 5.85 -11.96
N GLY A 130 2.01 5.51 -13.22
CA GLY A 130 2.16 4.15 -13.75
C GLY A 130 1.03 3.19 -13.39
N ASN A 131 -0.08 3.68 -12.86
CA ASN A 131 -1.26 2.89 -12.52
C ASN A 131 -2.47 3.37 -13.30
N VAL A 132 -3.30 2.45 -13.80
CA VAL A 132 -4.64 2.78 -14.31
C VAL A 132 -5.63 2.72 -13.16
N ILE A 133 -6.23 3.86 -12.82
CA ILE A 133 -7.13 3.99 -11.68
C ILE A 133 -8.56 4.29 -12.16
N THR A 134 -9.51 3.50 -11.68
CA THR A 134 -10.96 3.75 -11.82
C THR A 134 -11.59 3.76 -10.43
N THR A 135 -12.41 4.75 -10.11
CA THR A 135 -13.05 4.86 -8.78
C THR A 135 -14.57 4.86 -8.90
N THR A 136 -15.22 3.95 -8.17
CA THR A 136 -16.67 3.83 -8.09
C THR A 136 -17.15 3.97 -6.65
N LYS A 137 -18.22 4.75 -6.43
CA LYS A 137 -18.84 4.99 -5.12
C LYS A 137 -20.15 4.20 -4.99
N PHE A 138 -20.32 3.53 -3.84
CA PHE A 138 -21.50 2.76 -3.45
C PHE A 138 -21.99 3.24 -2.08
N GLY A 139 -22.79 4.31 -2.06
CA GLY A 139 -23.13 4.98 -0.80
C GLY A 139 -21.86 5.54 -0.14
N ASP A 140 -21.56 5.13 1.09
CA ASP A 140 -20.37 5.57 1.82
C ASP A 140 -19.11 4.73 1.52
N VAL A 141 -19.27 3.59 0.83
CA VAL A 141 -18.15 2.75 0.40
C VAL A 141 -17.59 3.26 -0.92
N VAL A 142 -16.29 3.56 -0.95
CA VAL A 142 -15.55 3.95 -2.17
C VAL A 142 -14.61 2.83 -2.56
N VAL A 143 -14.64 2.44 -3.83
CA VAL A 143 -13.85 1.34 -4.38
C VAL A 143 -12.98 1.87 -5.50
N GLU A 144 -11.67 1.65 -5.40
CA GLU A 144 -10.69 1.96 -6.43
C GLU A 144 -10.18 0.68 -7.06
N GLN A 145 -10.36 0.52 -8.37
CA GLN A 145 -9.62 -0.44 -9.17
C GLN A 145 -8.30 0.21 -9.57
N ILE A 146 -7.19 -0.47 -9.29
CA ILE A 146 -5.83 -0.05 -9.58
C ILE A 146 -5.19 -1.17 -10.40
N LEU A 147 -4.94 -0.92 -11.68
CA LEU A 147 -4.28 -1.87 -12.57
C LEU A 147 -2.86 -1.39 -12.87
N THR A 148 -1.89 -2.28 -12.69
CA THR A 148 -0.46 -1.97 -12.83
C THR A 148 0.24 -3.13 -13.50
N ILE A 149 1.24 -2.88 -14.33
CA ILE A 149 2.09 -3.94 -14.88
C ILE A 149 3.22 -4.21 -13.88
N VAL A 150 3.37 -5.46 -13.48
CA VAL A 150 4.33 -5.92 -12.48
C VAL A 150 5.08 -7.15 -12.98
N LYS A 151 6.13 -7.54 -12.25
CA LYS A 151 6.85 -8.77 -12.56
C LYS A 151 6.00 -10.02 -12.30
N SER A 152 5.97 -10.94 -13.26
CA SER A 152 5.45 -12.30 -13.05
C SER A 152 6.39 -13.07 -12.12
N SER A 153 5.81 -13.90 -11.27
CA SER A 153 6.57 -14.73 -10.35
C SER A 153 7.41 -15.79 -11.08
N THR A 154 7.03 -16.23 -12.28
CA THR A 154 7.69 -17.36 -12.97
C THR A 154 8.55 -16.97 -14.17
N THR A 155 8.37 -15.77 -14.74
CA THR A 155 9.24 -15.23 -15.82
C THR A 155 10.28 -14.26 -15.27
N GLY A 156 9.98 -13.54 -14.18
CA GLY A 156 10.80 -12.45 -13.66
C GLY A 156 10.75 -11.16 -14.49
N LEU A 157 9.92 -11.11 -15.55
CA LEU A 157 9.73 -9.98 -16.45
C LEU A 157 8.46 -9.20 -16.09
N ALA A 158 8.36 -7.92 -16.48
CA ALA A 158 7.20 -7.08 -16.26
C ALA A 158 6.02 -7.43 -17.21
N ASP A 159 5.53 -8.66 -17.14
CA ASP A 159 4.58 -9.26 -18.08
C ASP A 159 3.28 -9.75 -17.41
N SER A 160 2.97 -9.21 -16.23
CA SER A 160 1.73 -9.51 -15.51
C SER A 160 0.98 -8.25 -15.09
N ALA A 161 -0.35 -8.25 -15.28
CA ALA A 161 -1.22 -7.21 -14.73
C ALA A 161 -1.54 -7.54 -13.28
N GLN A 162 -1.12 -6.68 -12.34
CA GLN A 162 -1.64 -6.66 -10.98
C GLN A 162 -3.03 -6.02 -10.99
N ILE A 163 -4.02 -6.77 -10.53
CA ILE A 163 -5.42 -6.36 -10.43
C ILE A 163 -5.71 -6.14 -8.95
N LYS A 164 -5.81 -4.86 -8.56
CA LYS A 164 -5.98 -4.46 -7.16
C LYS A 164 -7.28 -3.69 -6.99
N TYR A 165 -8.01 -4.04 -5.94
CA TYR A 165 -9.19 -3.31 -5.48
C TYR A 165 -8.96 -2.81 -4.07
N ARG A 166 -9.02 -1.49 -3.89
CA ARG A 166 -8.95 -0.84 -2.58
C ARG A 166 -10.35 -0.35 -2.20
N ILE A 167 -10.86 -0.83 -1.08
CA ILE A 167 -12.21 -0.56 -0.59
C ILE A 167 -12.10 0.25 0.69
N THR A 168 -12.60 1.48 0.68
CA THR A 168 -12.58 2.38 1.82
C THR A 168 -14.02 2.67 2.27
N ASN A 169 -14.29 2.46 3.55
CA ASN A 169 -15.53 2.90 4.17
C ASN A 169 -15.37 4.35 4.65
N ASN A 170 -15.98 5.31 3.94
CA ASN A 170 -15.95 6.73 4.32
C ASN A 170 -17.12 7.15 5.21
N GLY A 171 -17.97 6.20 5.62
CA GLY A 171 -19.12 6.42 6.47
C GLY A 171 -18.77 6.53 7.95
N SER A 172 -19.81 6.64 8.78
CA SER A 172 -19.71 6.66 10.25
C SER A 172 -20.00 5.32 10.92
N GLU A 173 -20.49 4.33 10.17
CA GLU A 173 -20.83 2.99 10.64
C GLU A 173 -19.96 1.95 9.94
N SER A 174 -19.77 0.78 10.56
CA SER A 174 -19.02 -0.32 9.94
C SER A 174 -19.83 -0.98 8.84
N GLU A 175 -19.18 -1.36 7.74
CA GLU A 175 -19.79 -1.92 6.53
C GLU A 175 -19.28 -3.35 6.29
N LYS A 176 -20.15 -4.29 5.89
CA LYS A 176 -19.71 -5.65 5.56
C LYS A 176 -19.48 -5.77 4.06
N VAL A 177 -18.24 -5.97 3.61
CA VAL A 177 -17.90 -5.93 2.17
C VAL A 177 -17.08 -7.14 1.73
N GLY A 178 -17.56 -7.83 0.69
CA GLY A 178 -16.81 -8.87 -0.03
C GLY A 178 -16.54 -8.48 -1.48
N LEU A 179 -15.54 -9.11 -2.09
CA LEU A 179 -15.14 -8.90 -3.48
C LEU A 179 -15.10 -10.21 -4.27
N ARG A 180 -15.55 -10.18 -5.52
CA ARG A 180 -15.34 -11.25 -6.51
C ARG A 180 -14.66 -10.67 -7.73
N ILE A 181 -13.56 -11.28 -8.18
CA ILE A 181 -12.93 -10.99 -9.48
C ILE A 181 -13.18 -12.19 -10.39
N MET A 182 -13.86 -11.98 -11.52
CA MET A 182 -14.08 -12.98 -12.55
C MET A 182 -13.29 -12.61 -13.80
N LEU A 183 -12.40 -13.51 -14.23
CA LEU A 183 -11.62 -13.38 -15.45
C LEU A 183 -12.11 -14.41 -16.46
N ASP A 184 -12.50 -13.90 -17.62
CA ASP A 184 -12.85 -14.66 -18.81
C ASP A 184 -11.56 -14.95 -19.61
N THR A 185 -11.07 -16.18 -19.54
CA THR A 185 -9.70 -16.50 -19.96
C THR A 185 -9.66 -16.97 -21.39
N MET A 186 -8.80 -16.35 -22.20
CA MET A 186 -8.58 -16.73 -23.59
C MET A 186 -7.08 -16.80 -23.85
N LEU A 187 -6.59 -17.81 -24.55
CA LEU A 187 -5.18 -17.96 -24.92
C LEU A 187 -5.01 -17.89 -26.42
N GLY A 188 -4.77 -16.71 -26.96
CA GLY A 188 -4.67 -16.56 -28.41
C GLY A 188 -6.00 -16.87 -29.08
N GLU A 189 -6.09 -18.02 -29.76
CA GLU A 189 -7.32 -18.51 -30.40
C GLU A 189 -8.07 -19.56 -29.55
N ASN A 190 -7.53 -19.93 -28.38
CA ASN A 190 -8.09 -20.99 -27.53
C ASN A 190 -8.85 -20.41 -26.33
N ASP A 191 -10.18 -20.49 -26.38
CA ASP A 191 -11.12 -19.97 -25.36
C ASP A 191 -11.49 -21.00 -24.27
N GLY A 192 -10.74 -22.11 -24.20
CA GLY A 192 -11.08 -23.24 -23.33
C GLY A 192 -9.86 -24.07 -22.90
N ALA A 193 -8.69 -23.45 -22.82
CA ALA A 193 -7.47 -24.14 -22.43
C ALA A 193 -7.62 -24.73 -21.00
N PRO A 194 -7.25 -26.00 -20.78
CA PRO A 194 -7.27 -26.59 -19.45
C PRO A 194 -6.37 -25.82 -18.47
N PHE A 195 -6.87 -25.59 -17.26
CA PHE A 195 -6.07 -24.97 -16.20
C PHE A 195 -5.20 -26.02 -15.52
N ARG A 196 -4.03 -25.61 -15.06
CA ARG A 196 -3.07 -26.42 -14.29
C ARG A 196 -2.87 -25.76 -12.93
N LEU A 197 -3.10 -26.51 -11.87
CA LEU A 197 -2.89 -26.07 -10.48
C LEU A 197 -2.26 -27.21 -9.69
N GLY A 198 -1.04 -27.04 -9.19
CA GLY A 198 -0.35 -28.09 -8.43
C GLY A 198 -0.08 -29.34 -9.27
N GLU A 199 -0.71 -30.46 -8.94
CA GLU A 199 -0.70 -31.69 -9.74
C GLU A 199 -2.02 -31.90 -10.52
N ASP A 200 -2.98 -31.00 -10.35
CA ASP A 200 -4.29 -31.08 -10.99
C ASP A 200 -4.28 -30.46 -12.39
N THR A 201 -4.94 -31.18 -13.30
CA THR A 201 -5.46 -30.66 -14.55
C THR A 201 -6.95 -30.40 -14.37
N ILE A 202 -7.40 -29.21 -14.74
CA ILE A 202 -8.77 -28.75 -14.54
C ILE A 202 -9.36 -28.43 -15.91
N ASP A 203 -10.22 -29.32 -16.39
CA ASP A 203 -10.95 -29.27 -17.66
C ASP A 203 -12.48 -29.23 -17.47
N SER A 204 -12.92 -29.16 -16.22
CA SER A 204 -14.32 -29.15 -15.79
C SER A 204 -14.51 -28.36 -14.50
N ASP A 205 -15.76 -28.01 -14.21
CA ASP A 205 -16.21 -27.25 -13.04
C ASP A 205 -15.56 -27.73 -11.75
N LYS A 206 -14.71 -26.89 -11.15
CA LYS A 206 -13.98 -27.22 -9.91
C LYS A 206 -13.87 -26.04 -8.96
N LEU A 207 -13.99 -26.34 -7.67
CA LEU A 207 -13.91 -25.39 -6.56
C LEU A 207 -12.74 -25.75 -5.66
N TYR A 208 -11.92 -24.75 -5.36
CA TYR A 208 -10.86 -24.81 -4.36
C TYR A 208 -11.11 -23.78 -3.27
N TYR A 209 -10.85 -24.15 -2.02
CA TYR A 209 -10.78 -23.22 -0.89
C TYR A 209 -9.32 -22.81 -0.61
N ASP A 210 -9.13 -21.72 0.13
CA ASP A 210 -7.85 -21.15 0.54
C ASP A 210 -6.70 -22.16 0.77
N LYS A 211 -6.92 -23.20 1.59
CA LYS A 211 -5.90 -24.20 1.95
C LYS A 211 -5.59 -25.23 0.87
N GLN A 212 -6.34 -25.23 -0.22
CA GLN A 212 -6.17 -26.12 -1.37
C GLN A 212 -5.56 -25.39 -2.56
N LEU A 213 -5.31 -24.08 -2.44
CA LEU A 213 -4.66 -23.30 -3.49
C LEU A 213 -3.15 -23.51 -3.44
N ASP A 214 -2.53 -23.53 -4.62
CA ASP A 214 -1.09 -23.35 -4.80
C ASP A 214 -0.77 -21.90 -5.17
N ASP A 215 0.52 -21.56 -5.20
CA ASP A 215 1.04 -20.22 -5.49
C ASP A 215 0.44 -19.59 -6.76
N PHE A 216 0.33 -20.38 -7.82
CA PHE A 216 -0.15 -19.95 -9.11
C PHE A 216 -0.86 -21.07 -9.86
N TRP A 217 -1.70 -20.68 -10.82
CA TRP A 217 -2.25 -21.57 -11.84
C TRP A 217 -1.77 -21.13 -13.21
N GLN A 218 -1.67 -22.07 -14.14
CA GLN A 218 -1.27 -21.81 -15.52
C GLN A 218 -2.30 -22.35 -16.50
N ALA A 219 -2.36 -21.76 -17.69
CA ALA A 219 -3.11 -22.30 -18.80
C ALA A 219 -2.27 -22.21 -20.08
N PHE A 220 -2.31 -23.27 -20.88
CA PHE A 220 -1.64 -23.40 -22.17
C PHE A 220 -2.31 -24.52 -22.97
N ASP A 221 -2.21 -24.45 -24.29
CA ASP A 221 -2.86 -25.34 -25.25
C ASP A 221 -2.07 -26.64 -25.52
N SER A 222 -0.74 -26.57 -25.53
CA SER A 222 0.15 -27.72 -25.74
C SER A 222 1.37 -27.63 -24.82
N ILE A 223 1.87 -28.77 -24.32
CA ILE A 223 3.13 -28.81 -23.56
C ILE A 223 4.32 -28.70 -24.51
N SER A 224 4.29 -29.46 -25.60
CA SER A 224 5.40 -29.53 -26.56
C SER A 224 5.55 -28.31 -27.45
N ASP A 225 4.45 -27.58 -27.72
CA ASP A 225 4.43 -26.38 -28.56
C ASP A 225 3.34 -25.39 -28.11
N PRO A 226 3.42 -24.81 -26.89
CA PRO A 226 2.43 -23.86 -26.43
C PRO A 226 2.49 -22.58 -27.28
N GLN A 227 1.33 -22.17 -27.79
CA GLN A 227 1.23 -20.90 -28.50
C GLN A 227 1.25 -19.73 -27.53
N VAL A 228 0.50 -19.80 -26.43
CA VAL A 228 0.46 -18.79 -25.38
C VAL A 228 0.41 -19.49 -24.02
N THR A 229 1.14 -18.99 -23.04
CA THR A 229 1.07 -19.47 -21.66
C THR A 229 0.62 -18.32 -20.77
N SER A 230 -0.57 -18.43 -20.18
CA SER A 230 -0.99 -17.50 -19.14
C SER A 230 -0.79 -18.07 -17.75
N GLN A 231 -0.77 -17.15 -16.78
CA GLN A 231 -0.66 -17.47 -15.37
C GLN A 231 -1.49 -16.49 -14.55
N GLY A 232 -2.16 -17.01 -13.53
CA GLY A 232 -2.66 -16.20 -12.42
C GLY A 232 -2.04 -16.61 -11.09
N SER A 233 -2.00 -15.69 -10.13
CA SER A 233 -1.37 -15.91 -8.82
C SER A 233 -2.38 -15.87 -7.68
N PHE A 234 -2.31 -16.84 -6.78
CA PHE A 234 -3.15 -16.91 -5.57
C PHE A 234 -2.37 -16.63 -4.29
N ILE A 235 -1.12 -17.09 -4.20
CA ILE A 235 -0.27 -16.94 -3.01
C ILE A 235 1.04 -16.25 -3.40
N GLY A 236 1.43 -15.25 -2.62
CA GLY A 236 2.65 -14.48 -2.86
C GLY A 236 2.67 -13.19 -2.03
N PRO A 237 3.84 -12.53 -1.90
CA PRO A 237 4.01 -11.36 -1.04
C PRO A 237 3.19 -10.14 -1.49
N ASP A 238 2.74 -10.11 -2.75
CA ASP A 238 2.06 -8.98 -3.39
C ASP A 238 0.68 -9.31 -3.97
N VAL A 239 0.12 -10.44 -3.55
CA VAL A 239 -1.29 -10.82 -3.77
C VAL A 239 -1.96 -11.12 -2.43
N THR A 240 -3.29 -11.11 -2.42
CA THR A 240 -4.08 -11.52 -1.26
C THR A 240 -4.75 -12.85 -1.57
N ILE A 241 -4.58 -13.84 -0.70
CA ILE A 241 -5.14 -15.19 -0.92
C ILE A 241 -6.67 -15.11 -1.00
N PRO A 242 -7.32 -15.59 -2.08
CA PRO A 242 -8.77 -15.72 -2.14
C PRO A 242 -9.27 -16.79 -1.17
N ASP A 243 -10.43 -16.57 -0.55
CA ASP A 243 -11.07 -17.57 0.32
C ASP A 243 -11.53 -18.81 -0.46
N ARG A 244 -11.91 -18.60 -1.73
CA ARG A 244 -12.28 -19.66 -2.66
C ARG A 244 -12.14 -19.23 -4.11
N VAL A 245 -11.87 -20.21 -4.96
CA VAL A 245 -11.69 -20.04 -6.40
C VAL A 245 -12.53 -21.08 -7.14
N TYR A 246 -13.26 -20.61 -8.14
CA TYR A 246 -13.98 -21.47 -9.08
C TYR A 246 -13.29 -21.41 -10.44
N PHE A 247 -13.06 -22.59 -11.03
CA PHE A 247 -12.81 -22.77 -12.45
C PHE A 247 -14.09 -23.34 -13.05
N SER A 248 -14.66 -22.67 -14.04
CA SER A 248 -15.98 -23.02 -14.60
C SER A 248 -16.14 -22.42 -15.99
N ASP A 249 -17.29 -22.66 -16.62
CA ASP A 249 -17.64 -21.96 -17.85
C ASP A 249 -17.95 -20.47 -17.60
N TRP A 250 -17.48 -19.60 -18.50
CA TRP A 250 -17.73 -18.16 -18.41
C TRP A 250 -19.22 -17.85 -18.42
N GLY A 251 -20.01 -18.57 -19.22
CA GLY A 251 -21.43 -18.33 -19.35
C GLY A 251 -22.17 -18.39 -18.01
N SER A 252 -21.99 -19.47 -17.27
CA SER A 252 -22.59 -19.67 -15.95
C SER A 252 -22.10 -18.58 -14.98
N LEU A 253 -20.82 -18.28 -14.98
CA LEU A 253 -20.23 -17.21 -14.16
C LEU A 253 -20.73 -15.79 -14.54
N ALA A 254 -21.10 -15.57 -15.79
CA ALA A 254 -21.60 -14.29 -16.31
C ALA A 254 -23.09 -14.07 -16.00
N ASP A 255 -23.87 -15.14 -15.84
CA ASP A 255 -25.31 -15.07 -15.55
C ASP A 255 -25.62 -14.60 -14.12
N GLY A 256 -24.65 -14.75 -13.20
CA GLY A 256 -24.80 -14.43 -11.79
C GLY A 256 -23.83 -13.36 -11.30
N VAL A 257 -24.35 -12.26 -10.73
CA VAL A 257 -23.49 -11.17 -10.18
C VAL A 257 -22.52 -11.70 -9.13
N TRP A 258 -22.96 -12.62 -8.27
CA TRP A 258 -22.14 -13.17 -7.19
C TRP A 258 -22.32 -14.67 -7.01
N ASP A 259 -23.56 -15.14 -6.97
CA ASP A 259 -23.86 -16.57 -6.98
C ASP A 259 -24.24 -16.97 -8.40
N PHE A 260 -23.89 -18.18 -8.79
CA PHE A 260 -24.15 -18.74 -10.10
C PHE A 260 -24.52 -20.23 -9.98
N ASP A 261 -25.01 -20.82 -11.06
CA ASP A 261 -25.28 -22.26 -11.13
C ASP A 261 -23.95 -23.00 -11.32
N PHE A 262 -23.49 -23.69 -10.28
CA PHE A 262 -22.21 -24.42 -10.28
C PHE A 262 -22.47 -25.91 -10.17
N ASN A 263 -21.96 -26.69 -11.12
CA ASN A 263 -22.22 -28.12 -11.20
C ASN A 263 -20.88 -28.86 -11.28
N PRO A 264 -20.30 -29.30 -10.14
CA PRO A 264 -18.98 -29.93 -10.11
C PRO A 264 -18.79 -31.04 -11.14
N GLY A 265 -17.71 -30.97 -11.91
CA GLY A 265 -17.38 -31.93 -12.97
C GLY A 265 -18.16 -31.77 -14.27
N GLN A 266 -18.98 -30.72 -14.41
CA GLN A 266 -19.51 -30.31 -15.71
C GLN A 266 -18.37 -29.75 -16.57
N ASP A 267 -18.28 -30.16 -17.83
CA ASP A 267 -17.32 -29.59 -18.79
C ASP A 267 -17.49 -28.06 -18.87
N PHE A 268 -16.45 -27.34 -19.27
CA PHE A 268 -16.50 -25.89 -19.53
C PHE A 268 -17.30 -25.52 -20.79
N ILE A 269 -18.36 -26.28 -21.07
CA ILE A 269 -19.34 -26.04 -22.12
C ILE A 269 -20.64 -25.72 -21.42
N ARG A 270 -21.15 -24.52 -21.66
CA ARG A 270 -22.43 -24.11 -21.09
C ARG A 270 -23.56 -24.97 -21.65
N LYS A 271 -24.57 -25.22 -20.81
CA LYS A 271 -25.81 -25.90 -21.21
C LYS A 271 -26.51 -25.20 -22.38
N GLY A 272 -26.44 -25.83 -23.55
CA GLY A 272 -27.06 -25.35 -24.80
C GLY A 272 -26.08 -24.71 -25.79
N GLU A 273 -24.79 -24.69 -25.47
CA GLU A 273 -23.71 -24.22 -26.35
C GLU A 273 -22.81 -25.42 -26.75
N TYR A 274 -21.88 -25.20 -27.68
CA TYR A 274 -21.05 -26.26 -28.29
C TYR A 274 -19.54 -26.00 -28.20
N GLU A 275 -19.15 -24.80 -27.75
CA GLU A 275 -17.75 -24.38 -27.63
C GLU A 275 -17.39 -24.30 -26.15
N THR A 276 -16.12 -24.61 -25.86
CA THR A 276 -15.55 -24.47 -24.53
C THR A 276 -15.27 -22.99 -24.27
N ASP A 277 -15.65 -22.51 -23.09
CA ASP A 277 -15.58 -21.08 -22.73
C ASP A 277 -15.18 -20.97 -21.25
N SER A 278 -13.88 -20.93 -20.96
CA SER A 278 -13.35 -21.12 -19.61
C SER A 278 -13.11 -19.80 -18.87
N ALA A 279 -13.43 -19.80 -17.57
CA ALA A 279 -13.23 -18.65 -16.71
C ALA A 279 -12.84 -19.03 -15.29
N VAL A 280 -12.17 -18.09 -14.62
CA VAL A 280 -11.79 -18.21 -13.21
C VAL A 280 -12.49 -17.12 -12.40
N ALA A 281 -13.06 -17.49 -11.25
CA ALA A 281 -13.67 -16.56 -10.31
C ALA A 281 -13.06 -16.71 -8.92
N MET A 282 -12.37 -15.66 -8.49
CA MET A 282 -11.74 -15.54 -7.17
C MET A 282 -12.65 -14.75 -6.23
N TYR A 283 -12.86 -15.26 -5.01
CA TYR A 283 -13.73 -14.63 -4.02
C TYR A 283 -12.94 -14.30 -2.75
N TRP A 284 -13.17 -13.09 -2.26
CA TRP A 284 -12.91 -12.68 -0.89
C TRP A 284 -14.27 -12.46 -0.20
N VAL A 285 -14.59 -13.29 0.79
CA VAL A 285 -15.90 -13.31 1.44
C VAL A 285 -16.13 -12.02 2.25
N PRO A 286 -17.39 -11.62 2.49
CA PRO A 286 -17.65 -10.35 3.16
C PRO A 286 -17.10 -10.26 4.59
N GLU A 287 -16.21 -9.30 4.81
CA GLU A 287 -15.64 -8.95 6.11
C GLU A 287 -16.13 -7.57 6.58
N ILE A 288 -16.04 -7.30 7.88
CA ILE A 288 -16.39 -5.98 8.44
C ILE A 288 -15.24 -5.01 8.16
N ILE A 289 -15.56 -3.88 7.55
CA ILE A 289 -14.68 -2.72 7.36
C ILE A 289 -15.23 -1.58 8.22
N ASP A 290 -14.49 -1.23 9.27
CA ASP A 290 -14.88 -0.16 10.19
C ASP A 290 -14.93 1.22 9.51
N ALA A 291 -15.64 2.15 10.14
CA ALA A 291 -15.72 3.53 9.68
C ALA A 291 -14.32 4.16 9.54
N GLY A 292 -14.00 4.65 8.34
CA GLY A 292 -12.69 5.21 7.98
C GLY A 292 -11.62 4.18 7.63
N ALA A 293 -11.87 2.88 7.80
CA ALA A 293 -10.92 1.82 7.49
C ALA A 293 -10.92 1.48 5.99
N THR A 294 -9.83 0.82 5.56
CA THR A 294 -9.61 0.39 4.18
C THR A 294 -9.24 -1.09 4.16
N LYS A 295 -9.72 -1.82 3.15
CA LYS A 295 -9.31 -3.19 2.84
C LYS A 295 -8.84 -3.26 1.39
N THR A 296 -7.76 -3.99 1.15
CA THR A 296 -7.19 -4.16 -0.20
C THR A 296 -7.22 -5.64 -0.58
N TYR A 297 -7.62 -5.92 -1.81
CA TYR A 297 -7.59 -7.24 -2.44
C TYR A 297 -6.77 -7.17 -3.72
N VAL A 298 -5.89 -8.14 -3.93
CA VAL A 298 -4.93 -8.13 -5.03
C VAL A 298 -4.80 -9.53 -5.63
N THR A 299 -4.84 -9.62 -6.95
CA THR A 299 -4.44 -10.79 -7.73
C THR A 299 -3.57 -10.36 -8.91
N LYS A 300 -2.97 -11.31 -9.63
CA LYS A 300 -2.23 -11.07 -10.86
C LYS A 300 -2.72 -11.97 -11.97
N TYR A 301 -2.66 -11.48 -13.19
CA TYR A 301 -2.88 -12.27 -14.39
C TYR A 301 -2.03 -11.76 -15.56
N GLY A 302 -1.38 -12.65 -16.29
CA GLY A 302 -0.50 -12.31 -17.41
C GLY A 302 0.24 -13.52 -17.96
N LEU A 303 1.47 -13.32 -18.44
CA LEU A 303 2.28 -14.41 -19.00
C LEU A 303 2.87 -15.33 -17.92
N GLY A 304 2.88 -16.63 -18.22
CA GLY A 304 3.44 -17.68 -17.38
C GLY A 304 4.79 -18.17 -17.88
N GLY A 305 5.76 -18.32 -16.98
CA GLY A 305 7.09 -18.80 -17.28
C GLY A 305 7.23 -20.31 -17.23
N ILE A 306 7.22 -20.96 -18.38
CA ILE A 306 7.55 -22.39 -18.54
C ILE A 306 8.77 -22.52 -19.44
N THR A 307 9.80 -23.22 -18.96
CA THR A 307 10.96 -23.57 -19.79
C THR A 307 10.71 -24.94 -20.39
N ILE A 308 10.63 -25.01 -21.72
CA ILE A 308 10.27 -26.23 -22.45
C ILE A 308 11.44 -26.67 -23.29
N VAL A 309 11.77 -27.96 -23.20
CA VAL A 309 12.70 -28.61 -24.13
C VAL A 309 11.91 -29.65 -24.90
N PRO A 310 11.70 -29.47 -26.21
CA PRO A 310 11.04 -30.45 -27.06
C PRO A 310 11.84 -31.76 -27.15
N GLY A 311 11.13 -32.87 -27.37
CA GLY A 311 11.70 -34.21 -27.49
C GLY A 311 10.59 -35.26 -27.57
N ILE A 312 10.96 -36.53 -27.71
CA ILE A 312 9.99 -37.65 -27.64
C ILE A 312 9.23 -37.62 -26.30
N LEU A 313 9.97 -37.40 -25.22
CA LEU A 313 9.42 -36.96 -23.95
C LEU A 313 9.63 -35.46 -23.83
N SER A 314 8.65 -34.67 -24.26
CA SER A 314 8.72 -33.21 -24.13
C SER A 314 8.57 -32.83 -22.66
N LEU A 315 9.49 -32.02 -22.16
CA LEU A 315 9.55 -31.63 -20.76
C LEU A 315 9.44 -30.11 -20.63
N GLY A 316 8.38 -29.66 -19.96
CA GLY A 316 8.20 -28.29 -19.49
C GLY A 316 8.43 -28.21 -17.99
N VAL A 317 9.14 -27.18 -17.51
CA VAL A 317 9.33 -26.95 -16.07
C VAL A 317 9.03 -25.49 -15.74
N THR A 318 8.31 -25.29 -14.63
CA THR A 318 8.02 -23.97 -14.07
C THR A 318 8.33 -23.93 -12.58
N SER A 319 8.69 -22.75 -12.11
CA SER A 319 9.00 -22.40 -10.72
C SER A 319 9.15 -20.89 -10.61
N ALA A 320 9.12 -20.38 -9.38
CA ALA A 320 9.40 -18.97 -9.13
C ALA A 320 10.79 -18.58 -9.68
N ALA A 321 10.87 -17.47 -10.43
CA ALA A 321 12.12 -16.87 -10.88
C ALA A 321 12.82 -16.14 -9.72
N GLU A 322 12.04 -15.50 -8.86
CA GLU A 322 12.48 -14.87 -7.61
C GLU A 322 11.55 -15.32 -6.47
N VAL A 323 12.10 -15.66 -5.31
CA VAL A 323 11.33 -16.07 -4.13
C VAL A 323 11.86 -15.42 -2.86
N THR A 324 10.94 -15.02 -1.99
CA THR A 324 11.21 -14.64 -0.61
C THR A 324 10.69 -15.75 0.29
N LEU A 325 11.59 -16.35 1.07
CA LEU A 325 11.25 -17.40 2.04
C LEU A 325 11.35 -16.85 3.46
N ASP A 326 10.41 -17.27 4.31
CA ASP A 326 10.39 -16.94 5.73
C ASP A 326 9.87 -18.12 6.56
N GLN A 327 9.62 -17.90 7.86
CA GLN A 327 9.16 -18.96 8.76
C GLN A 327 7.76 -19.49 8.42
N ASN A 328 6.91 -18.68 7.78
CA ASN A 328 5.55 -19.03 7.39
C ASN A 328 5.50 -19.59 5.95
N ASN A 329 6.45 -19.20 5.09
CA ASN A 329 6.59 -19.68 3.72
C ASN A 329 8.03 -20.15 3.46
N ASN A 330 8.33 -21.39 3.82
CA ASN A 330 9.69 -21.93 3.80
C ASN A 330 10.00 -22.86 2.61
N SER A 331 9.12 -22.91 1.62
CA SER A 331 9.30 -23.71 0.41
C SER A 331 8.72 -23.02 -0.82
N PHE A 332 9.13 -23.46 -2.00
CA PHE A 332 8.52 -23.04 -3.26
C PHE A 332 8.24 -24.24 -4.17
N PRO A 333 7.19 -24.19 -5.00
CA PRO A 333 6.85 -25.28 -5.91
C PRO A 333 7.74 -25.28 -7.16
N VAL A 334 8.13 -26.48 -7.57
CA VAL A 334 8.67 -26.80 -8.89
C VAL A 334 7.67 -27.74 -9.55
N VAL A 335 7.05 -27.30 -10.65
CA VAL A 335 6.09 -28.09 -11.42
C VAL A 335 6.73 -28.53 -12.73
N ALA A 336 6.60 -29.81 -13.05
CA ALA A 336 7.03 -30.37 -14.32
C ALA A 336 5.84 -30.94 -15.09
N TYR A 337 5.81 -30.61 -16.39
CA TYR A 337 4.85 -31.10 -17.37
C TYR A 337 5.59 -32.01 -18.35
N LEU A 338 5.09 -33.23 -18.52
CA LEU A 338 5.69 -34.23 -19.39
C LEU A 338 4.67 -34.69 -20.42
N GLU A 339 5.05 -34.71 -21.69
CA GLU A 339 4.23 -35.21 -22.79
C GLU A 339 5.01 -36.24 -23.61
N ASN A 340 4.40 -37.40 -23.86
CA ASN A 340 4.93 -38.35 -24.84
C ASN A 340 4.43 -37.97 -26.24
N THR A 341 5.29 -37.28 -27.00
CA THR A 341 4.99 -36.78 -28.35
C THR A 341 5.19 -37.84 -29.44
N SER A 342 5.66 -39.04 -29.08
CA SER A 342 5.87 -40.11 -30.07
C SER A 342 4.61 -40.92 -30.35
N GLU A 343 4.61 -41.61 -31.50
CA GLU A 343 3.56 -42.56 -31.91
C GLU A 343 3.59 -43.89 -31.14
N ILE A 344 4.54 -44.07 -30.22
CA ILE A 344 4.71 -45.30 -29.44
C ILE A 344 4.61 -45.03 -27.94
N ARG A 345 4.38 -46.08 -27.17
CA ARG A 345 4.42 -46.02 -25.70
C ARG A 345 5.85 -45.81 -25.21
N ALA A 346 6.05 -44.86 -24.30
CA ALA A 346 7.27 -44.73 -23.51
C ALA A 346 7.19 -45.64 -22.28
N ASN A 347 8.22 -46.45 -22.04
CA ASN A 347 8.22 -47.48 -21.00
C ASN A 347 9.05 -47.07 -19.79
N ASP A 348 8.53 -47.36 -18.59
CA ASP A 348 9.18 -47.11 -17.30
C ASP A 348 9.70 -45.67 -17.15
N VAL A 349 8.83 -44.71 -17.50
CA VAL A 349 9.10 -43.29 -17.41
C VAL A 349 9.30 -42.87 -15.95
N SER A 350 10.38 -42.15 -15.69
CA SER A 350 10.68 -41.54 -14.40
C SER A 350 11.15 -40.10 -14.58
N ILE A 351 10.92 -39.28 -13.57
CA ILE A 351 11.34 -37.89 -13.54
C ILE A 351 12.12 -37.61 -12.26
N LYS A 352 13.24 -36.91 -12.39
CA LYS A 352 14.21 -36.66 -11.33
C LYS A 352 14.49 -35.17 -11.20
N LEU A 353 14.34 -34.66 -9.97
CA LEU A 353 14.74 -33.33 -9.56
C LEU A 353 16.13 -33.37 -8.90
N ASP A 354 17.12 -32.78 -9.57
CA ASP A 354 18.47 -32.59 -9.08
C ASP A 354 18.61 -31.20 -8.46
N LEU A 355 18.78 -31.17 -7.13
CA LEU A 355 18.96 -29.96 -6.33
C LEU A 355 20.44 -29.78 -5.92
N PRO A 356 20.91 -28.53 -5.79
CA PRO A 356 22.23 -28.25 -5.23
C PRO A 356 22.27 -28.55 -3.72
N ALA A 357 23.48 -28.64 -3.17
CA ALA A 357 23.69 -28.81 -1.73
C ALA A 357 23.00 -27.68 -0.94
N GLY A 358 22.37 -28.03 0.19
CA GLY A 358 21.62 -27.09 1.01
C GLY A 358 20.12 -27.03 0.73
N PHE A 359 19.63 -27.77 -0.27
CA PHE A 359 18.20 -27.84 -0.62
C PHE A 359 17.69 -29.28 -0.62
N THR A 360 16.40 -29.43 -0.35
CA THR A 360 15.74 -30.74 -0.35
C THR A 360 14.31 -30.63 -0.84
N ALA A 361 13.77 -31.76 -1.29
CA ALA A 361 12.37 -32.00 -1.62
C ALA A 361 12.02 -33.40 -1.13
N ASP A 362 10.73 -33.68 -0.89
CA ASP A 362 10.30 -34.92 -0.22
C ASP A 362 10.75 -36.18 -0.96
N GLN A 363 10.47 -36.27 -2.27
CA GLN A 363 10.88 -37.37 -3.13
C GLN A 363 11.45 -36.82 -4.44
N SER A 364 12.78 -36.78 -4.56
CA SER A 364 13.46 -36.21 -5.72
C SER A 364 13.23 -36.99 -7.02
N VAL A 365 12.95 -38.29 -6.96
CA VAL A 365 12.67 -39.13 -8.13
C VAL A 365 11.25 -39.66 -8.06
N LYS A 366 10.40 -39.30 -9.02
CA LYS A 366 9.03 -39.81 -9.14
C LYS A 366 8.92 -40.75 -10.35
N ASN A 367 8.37 -41.94 -10.15
CA ASN A 367 8.13 -42.91 -11.22
C ASN A 367 6.72 -42.73 -11.76
N ILE A 368 6.59 -42.51 -13.07
CA ILE A 368 5.31 -42.35 -13.77
C ILE A 368 4.83 -43.70 -14.32
N GLY A 369 5.77 -44.61 -14.62
CA GLY A 369 5.47 -45.88 -15.26
C GLY A 369 5.36 -45.72 -16.77
N ASN A 370 4.48 -46.46 -17.43
CA ASN A 370 4.37 -46.36 -18.88
C ASN A 370 3.48 -45.18 -19.29
N MET A 371 3.90 -44.42 -20.31
CA MET A 371 3.12 -43.34 -20.91
C MET A 371 2.74 -43.72 -22.34
N GLU A 372 1.45 -43.77 -22.64
CA GLU A 372 0.97 -43.98 -24.02
C GLU A 372 1.34 -42.81 -24.92
N SER A 373 1.24 -43.01 -26.24
CA SER A 373 1.35 -41.93 -27.23
C SER A 373 0.34 -40.81 -26.91
N GLY A 374 0.79 -39.56 -26.92
CA GLY A 374 0.00 -38.39 -26.51
C GLY A 374 -0.27 -38.29 -25.01
N GLY A 375 0.28 -39.22 -24.20
CA GLY A 375 0.09 -39.22 -22.75
C GLY A 375 0.75 -38.01 -22.09
N ILE A 376 0.02 -37.36 -21.18
CA ILE A 376 0.48 -36.21 -20.41
C ILE A 376 0.55 -36.56 -18.92
N SER A 377 1.59 -36.08 -18.24
CA SER A 377 1.73 -36.17 -16.79
C SER A 377 2.22 -34.84 -16.21
N GLN A 378 1.75 -34.49 -15.01
CA GLN A 378 2.11 -33.29 -14.28
C GLN A 378 2.52 -33.68 -12.86
N LEU A 379 3.65 -33.15 -12.39
CA LEU A 379 4.21 -33.50 -11.09
C LEU A 379 4.76 -32.27 -10.39
N THR A 380 4.65 -32.23 -9.06
CA THR A 380 5.10 -31.08 -8.28
C THR A 380 6.04 -31.47 -7.14
N TRP A 381 7.10 -30.69 -6.94
CA TRP A 381 7.97 -30.78 -5.77
C TRP A 381 7.91 -29.48 -4.97
N ASN A 382 7.86 -29.59 -3.65
CA ASN A 382 8.08 -28.45 -2.77
C ASN A 382 9.56 -28.44 -2.37
N VAL A 383 10.30 -27.49 -2.91
CA VAL A 383 11.73 -27.32 -2.64
C VAL A 383 11.89 -26.41 -1.42
N ARG A 384 12.69 -26.86 -0.44
CA ARG A 384 12.97 -26.09 0.77
C ARG A 384 14.48 -26.07 1.08
N PRO A 385 14.99 -24.96 1.63
CA PRO A 385 16.35 -24.88 2.13
C PRO A 385 16.50 -25.71 3.42
N LEU A 386 17.71 -26.22 3.65
CA LEU A 386 18.08 -26.87 4.92
C LEU A 386 18.43 -25.85 6.01
N ASP A 387 18.85 -24.64 5.62
CA ASP A 387 19.15 -23.51 6.50
C ASP A 387 18.50 -22.24 5.91
N LEU A 388 17.43 -21.78 6.54
CA LEU A 388 16.64 -20.63 6.07
C LEU A 388 17.36 -19.28 6.34
N ASP A 389 18.23 -19.24 7.35
CA ASP A 389 18.91 -18.01 7.75
C ASP A 389 20.14 -17.70 6.87
N ASN A 390 20.56 -18.67 6.04
CA ASN A 390 21.75 -18.58 5.19
C ASN A 390 21.47 -19.10 3.77
N LEU A 391 20.62 -18.38 3.05
CA LEU A 391 20.32 -18.68 1.65
C LEU A 391 21.41 -18.13 0.71
N PRO A 392 21.77 -18.87 -0.35
CA PRO A 392 22.57 -18.29 -1.44
C PRO A 392 21.74 -17.24 -2.20
N ALA A 393 22.40 -16.32 -2.93
CA ALA A 393 21.70 -15.34 -3.75
C ALA A 393 20.84 -15.98 -4.86
N GLU A 394 21.31 -17.10 -5.42
CA GLU A 394 20.60 -17.87 -6.43
C GLU A 394 21.00 -19.35 -6.38
N ILE A 395 20.13 -20.21 -6.89
CA ILE A 395 20.44 -21.61 -7.21
C ILE A 395 20.07 -21.94 -8.65
N THR A 396 20.72 -22.96 -9.19
CA THR A 396 20.29 -23.67 -10.39
C THR A 396 19.93 -25.09 -10.02
N TYR A 397 18.78 -25.57 -10.48
CA TYR A 397 18.36 -26.96 -10.36
C TYR A 397 18.06 -27.53 -11.75
N ARG A 398 18.01 -28.86 -11.83
CA ARG A 398 17.75 -29.59 -13.07
C ARG A 398 16.63 -30.59 -12.86
N VAL A 399 15.75 -30.70 -13.84
CA VAL A 399 14.75 -31.77 -13.93
C VAL A 399 15.09 -32.63 -15.13
N THR A 400 15.17 -33.93 -14.94
CA THR A 400 15.46 -34.91 -15.99
C THR A 400 14.30 -35.89 -16.11
N ALA A 401 13.80 -36.11 -17.31
CA ALA A 401 12.84 -37.16 -17.64
C ALA A 401 13.56 -38.28 -18.40
N ASP A 402 13.41 -39.50 -17.91
CA ASP A 402 14.06 -40.70 -18.44
C ASP A 402 13.02 -41.77 -18.75
N ALA A 403 13.26 -42.57 -19.79
CA ALA A 403 12.51 -43.78 -20.09
C ALA A 403 13.40 -44.84 -20.75
N THR A 404 13.01 -46.10 -20.69
CA THR A 404 13.88 -47.22 -21.09
C THR A 404 14.02 -47.37 -22.61
N ASN A 405 13.09 -46.83 -23.39
CA ASN A 405 13.00 -47.02 -24.84
C ASN A 405 13.04 -45.72 -25.65
N THR A 406 13.43 -44.60 -25.02
CA THR A 406 13.61 -43.31 -25.69
C THR A 406 14.72 -42.52 -25.00
N ASP A 407 15.29 -41.54 -25.72
CA ASP A 407 16.27 -40.63 -25.16
C ASP A 407 15.69 -39.80 -24.02
N SER A 408 16.54 -39.51 -23.03
CA SER A 408 16.23 -38.65 -21.89
C SER A 408 16.09 -37.20 -22.30
N ASN A 409 15.29 -36.44 -21.57
CA ASN A 409 15.17 -34.99 -21.73
C ASN A 409 15.43 -34.26 -20.41
N GLN A 410 15.90 -33.02 -20.44
CA GLN A 410 16.24 -32.27 -19.24
C GLN A 410 16.01 -30.78 -19.39
N VAL A 411 15.62 -30.14 -18.30
CA VAL A 411 15.44 -28.68 -18.18
C VAL A 411 16.22 -28.18 -16.98
N GLU A 412 16.95 -27.08 -17.15
CA GLU A 412 17.56 -26.34 -16.06
C GLU A 412 16.82 -25.03 -15.81
N ARG A 413 16.62 -24.69 -14.54
CA ARG A 413 16.07 -23.40 -14.13
C ARG A 413 16.87 -22.82 -12.98
N LYS A 414 16.86 -21.50 -12.95
CA LYS A 414 17.47 -20.70 -11.90
C LYS A 414 16.37 -20.09 -11.01
N VAL A 415 16.62 -20.07 -9.71
CA VAL A 415 15.77 -19.39 -8.73
C VAL A 415 16.65 -18.44 -7.94
N LYS A 416 16.26 -17.16 -7.88
CA LYS A 416 16.93 -16.14 -7.08
C LYS A 416 16.20 -15.99 -5.74
N PHE A 417 16.95 -15.92 -4.65
CA PHE A 417 16.40 -15.66 -3.32
C PHE A 417 16.52 -14.17 -3.00
N LEU A 418 15.43 -13.59 -2.50
CA LEU A 418 15.40 -12.23 -2.00
C LEU A 418 15.15 -12.26 -0.50
N GLY A 419 15.98 -11.57 0.28
CA GLY A 419 15.71 -11.32 1.69
C GLY A 419 14.39 -10.55 1.91
N PRO A 420 13.77 -10.67 3.10
CA PRO A 420 12.51 -10.00 3.42
C PRO A 420 12.66 -8.47 3.44
N PRO A 421 11.55 -7.70 3.40
CA PRO A 421 11.60 -6.26 3.57
C PRO A 421 12.08 -5.92 4.99
N VAL A 422 12.95 -4.91 5.10
CA VAL A 422 13.52 -4.45 6.38
C VAL A 422 13.28 -2.96 6.51
N LEU A 423 12.28 -2.57 7.29
CA LEU A 423 11.95 -1.16 7.44
C LEU A 423 12.85 -0.45 8.45
N ASP A 424 13.22 0.78 8.15
CA ASP A 424 13.70 1.76 9.12
C ASP A 424 12.89 3.05 8.97
N ALA A 425 12.83 3.86 10.03
CA ALA A 425 12.15 5.15 9.94
C ALA A 425 12.79 6.19 10.86
N ASP A 426 12.88 7.42 10.37
CA ASP A 426 13.15 8.60 11.17
C ASP A 426 11.83 9.37 11.37
N ILE A 427 11.68 10.05 12.52
CA ILE A 427 10.51 10.87 12.83
C ILE A 427 11.01 12.23 13.35
N SER A 428 10.60 13.31 12.69
CA SER A 428 11.08 14.66 13.00
C SER A 428 9.99 15.71 12.88
N LEU A 429 10.20 16.87 13.53
CA LEU A 429 9.36 18.05 13.34
C LEU A 429 9.71 18.72 12.01
N MET A 430 8.70 19.06 11.20
CA MET A 430 8.91 19.82 9.96
C MET A 430 9.17 21.31 10.22
N GLU A 431 8.76 21.79 11.39
CA GLU A 431 8.80 23.21 11.75
C GLU A 431 9.44 23.36 13.12
N LYS A 432 10.16 24.46 13.32
CA LYS A 432 10.70 24.79 14.63
C LYS A 432 9.56 25.21 15.54
N VAL A 433 9.16 24.35 16.46
CA VAL A 433 8.18 24.68 17.50
C VAL A 433 8.90 25.44 18.61
N GLU A 434 8.34 26.56 19.04
CA GLU A 434 8.89 27.41 20.10
C GLU A 434 7.87 27.64 21.23
N SER A 435 8.34 28.01 22.42
CA SER A 435 7.48 28.42 23.53
C SER A 435 7.27 29.94 23.49
N VAL A 436 6.15 30.40 22.96
CA VAL A 436 5.76 31.81 22.89
C VAL A 436 4.62 32.07 23.87
N ALA A 437 4.80 33.03 24.79
CA ALA A 437 3.80 33.40 25.80
C ALA A 437 3.22 32.20 26.59
N GLY A 438 4.06 31.18 26.86
CA GLY A 438 3.66 29.96 27.57
C GLY A 438 2.81 28.99 26.74
N LYS A 439 2.84 29.10 25.41
CA LYS A 439 2.21 28.15 24.50
C LYS A 439 3.22 27.69 23.46
N LEU A 440 2.99 26.50 22.91
CA LEU A 440 3.73 26.04 21.74
C LEU A 440 3.21 26.78 20.51
N GLU A 441 4.12 27.38 19.74
CA GLU A 441 3.83 28.04 18.47
C GLU A 441 4.82 27.55 17.38
N PRO A 442 4.33 27.13 16.20
CA PRO A 442 2.92 26.97 15.84
C PRO A 442 2.25 25.78 16.58
N ASN A 443 0.93 25.85 16.77
CA ASN A 443 0.11 24.75 17.26
C ASN A 443 -1.29 24.85 16.61
N PRO A 444 -1.63 23.99 15.63
CA PRO A 444 -0.96 22.73 15.28
C PRO A 444 0.40 22.90 14.59
N PHE A 445 1.23 21.84 14.63
CA PHE A 445 2.51 21.72 13.93
C PHE A 445 2.58 20.41 13.15
N ARG A 446 3.58 20.25 12.29
CA ARG A 446 3.73 19.06 11.43
C ARG A 446 4.86 18.15 11.88
N VAL A 447 4.59 16.86 11.93
CA VAL A 447 5.58 15.78 12.10
C VAL A 447 5.71 15.05 10.78
N GLN A 448 6.95 14.74 10.39
CA GLN A 448 7.27 13.91 9.23
C GLN A 448 7.91 12.61 9.71
N ALA A 449 7.45 11.49 9.16
CA ALA A 449 8.20 10.25 9.15
C ALA A 449 8.81 10.00 7.77
N GLU A 450 10.09 9.64 7.73
CA GLU A 450 10.76 9.13 6.54
C GLU A 450 10.97 7.63 6.71
N ILE A 451 10.19 6.83 5.99
CA ILE A 451 10.14 5.36 6.09
C ILE A 451 10.95 4.80 4.94
N SER A 452 11.95 3.98 5.23
CA SER A 452 12.85 3.38 4.24
C SER A 452 12.79 1.87 4.30
N ASN A 453 12.80 1.20 3.15
CA ASN A 453 12.97 -0.25 3.07
C ASN A 453 14.43 -0.57 2.74
N LEU A 454 15.17 -1.06 3.72
CA LEU A 454 16.56 -1.49 3.62
C LEU A 454 16.69 -2.99 3.29
N GLY A 455 15.57 -3.70 3.13
CA GLY A 455 15.55 -5.12 2.75
C GLY A 455 15.70 -5.31 1.25
N GLU A 456 15.78 -6.57 0.81
CA GLU A 456 16.02 -6.92 -0.60
C GLU A 456 14.74 -7.11 -1.43
N SER A 457 13.59 -7.22 -0.76
CA SER A 457 12.27 -7.35 -1.38
C SER A 457 11.39 -6.14 -1.07
N ALA A 458 10.43 -5.87 -1.95
CA ALA A 458 9.47 -4.80 -1.76
C ALA A 458 8.46 -5.15 -0.64
N LEU A 459 8.01 -4.14 0.09
CA LEU A 459 6.86 -4.24 0.97
C LEU A 459 5.62 -3.73 0.24
N TYR A 460 4.56 -4.54 0.20
CA TYR A 460 3.34 -4.24 -0.56
C TYR A 460 2.20 -3.81 0.36
N GLY A 461 1.33 -2.94 -0.14
CA GLY A 461 0.15 -2.45 0.61
C GLY A 461 0.50 -1.74 1.91
N VAL A 462 1.58 -0.95 1.90
CA VAL A 462 2.11 -0.22 3.03
C VAL A 462 1.08 0.77 3.56
N GLU A 463 0.80 0.68 4.86
CA GLU A 463 0.05 1.66 5.62
C GLU A 463 0.90 2.13 6.80
N SER A 464 0.80 3.41 7.13
CA SER A 464 1.49 4.01 8.27
C SER A 464 0.48 4.67 9.21
N GLU A 465 0.58 4.36 10.49
CA GLU A 465 -0.21 4.93 11.56
C GLU A 465 0.71 5.61 12.58
N LEU A 466 0.49 6.90 12.80
CA LEU A 466 1.17 7.63 13.87
C LEU A 466 0.37 7.50 15.17
N ILE A 467 0.95 6.84 16.17
CA ILE A 467 0.36 6.66 17.49
C ILE A 467 0.84 7.80 18.39
N PHE A 468 -0.12 8.59 18.90
CA PHE A 468 0.17 9.78 19.68
C PHE A 468 0.37 9.46 21.17
N PRO A 469 1.41 10.01 21.81
CA PRO A 469 1.52 10.00 23.26
C PRO A 469 0.40 10.86 23.90
N PRO A 470 0.06 10.63 25.17
CA PRO A 470 -0.93 11.44 25.88
C PRO A 470 -0.64 12.94 25.80
N GLY A 471 -1.67 13.73 25.50
CA GLY A 471 -1.56 15.19 25.37
C GLY A 471 -1.31 15.70 23.96
N LEU A 472 -1.10 14.80 22.98
CA LEU A 472 -1.15 15.09 21.54
C LEU A 472 -2.41 14.49 20.92
N VAL A 473 -2.98 15.21 19.96
CA VAL A 473 -4.12 14.74 19.16
C VAL A 473 -3.92 15.15 17.70
N PRO A 474 -4.53 14.43 16.73
CA PRO A 474 -4.58 14.90 15.35
C PRO A 474 -5.17 16.31 15.28
N ALA A 475 -4.67 17.13 14.36
CA ALA A 475 -5.33 18.38 14.01
C ALA A 475 -6.71 18.11 13.39
N GLU A 476 -7.50 19.17 13.22
CA GLU A 476 -8.84 19.05 12.63
C GLU A 476 -8.75 18.40 11.24
N SER A 477 -9.55 17.35 11.03
CA SER A 477 -9.58 16.52 9.80
C SER A 477 -8.32 15.70 9.48
N GLU A 478 -7.29 15.70 10.34
CA GLU A 478 -6.11 14.84 10.15
C GLU A 478 -6.43 13.39 10.52
N LYS A 479 -6.00 12.45 9.67
CA LYS A 479 -6.12 11.00 9.92
C LYS A 479 -4.77 10.43 10.36
N PRO A 480 -4.71 9.70 11.49
CA PRO A 480 -3.47 9.07 11.94
C PRO A 480 -2.97 8.00 10.97
N LEU A 481 -3.87 7.24 10.37
CA LEU A 481 -3.58 6.17 9.41
C LEU A 481 -3.52 6.72 7.98
N LYS A 482 -2.46 6.38 7.24
CA LYS A 482 -2.21 6.78 5.85
C LYS A 482 -1.75 5.60 5.01
N ASN A 483 -2.39 5.41 3.85
CA ASN A 483 -2.01 4.40 2.88
C ASN A 483 -0.91 4.94 1.94
N LEU A 484 0.18 4.21 1.81
CA LEU A 484 1.38 4.62 1.08
C LEU A 484 1.63 3.80 -0.20
N GLY A 485 0.81 2.79 -0.48
CA GLY A 485 0.97 1.94 -1.66
C GLY A 485 2.03 0.86 -1.46
N ASN A 486 3.07 0.85 -2.29
CA ASN A 486 4.15 -0.13 -2.21
C ASN A 486 5.46 0.61 -1.88
N LEU A 487 6.39 -0.06 -1.19
CA LEU A 487 7.72 0.47 -0.87
C LEU A 487 8.78 -0.51 -1.38
N GLN A 488 9.42 -0.15 -2.49
CA GLN A 488 10.45 -0.97 -3.14
C GLN A 488 11.69 -1.12 -2.26
N SER A 489 12.51 -2.14 -2.55
CA SER A 489 13.83 -2.31 -1.94
C SER A 489 14.70 -1.05 -2.20
N GLY A 490 15.24 -0.46 -1.15
CA GLY A 490 16.05 0.76 -1.19
C GLY A 490 15.25 2.06 -1.35
N GLU A 491 13.92 2.00 -1.43
CA GLU A 491 13.07 3.19 -1.53
C GLU A 491 12.81 3.80 -0.15
N SER A 492 12.59 5.12 -0.13
CA SER A 492 12.16 5.88 1.03
C SER A 492 10.92 6.72 0.70
N LEU A 493 9.90 6.66 1.57
CA LEU A 493 8.68 7.46 1.48
C LEU A 493 8.56 8.42 2.66
N LYS A 494 8.06 9.62 2.38
CA LYS A 494 7.83 10.67 3.39
C LYS A 494 6.36 10.83 3.66
N VAL A 495 5.99 10.80 4.94
CA VAL A 495 4.61 10.91 5.39
C VAL A 495 4.52 11.97 6.46
N ASN A 496 3.55 12.87 6.35
CA ASN A 496 3.42 14.02 7.25
C ASN A 496 2.10 13.96 8.00
N TRP A 497 2.06 14.33 9.26
CA TRP A 497 0.83 14.52 10.05
C TRP A 497 0.80 15.90 10.68
N SER A 498 -0.36 16.54 10.66
CA SER A 498 -0.65 17.75 11.44
C SER A 498 -1.16 17.38 12.83
N ILE A 499 -0.47 17.83 13.86
CA ILE A 499 -0.69 17.44 15.25
C ILE A 499 -0.95 18.68 16.08
N LYS A 500 -1.90 18.58 16.99
CA LYS A 500 -2.21 19.61 17.97
C LYS A 500 -1.76 19.16 19.36
N ALA A 501 -0.95 20.00 20.00
CA ALA A 501 -0.57 19.81 21.40
C ALA A 501 -1.62 20.44 22.32
N LEU A 502 -2.06 19.67 23.33
CA LEU A 502 -3.00 20.16 24.33
C LEU A 502 -2.28 20.71 25.56
N ARG A 503 -1.49 19.86 26.24
CA ARG A 503 -0.75 20.18 27.48
C ARG A 503 0.46 19.25 27.63
N VAL A 504 1.37 19.31 26.68
CA VAL A 504 2.53 18.42 26.65
C VAL A 504 3.77 19.19 26.22
N GLU A 505 4.91 18.79 26.76
CA GLU A 505 6.22 19.42 26.60
C GLU A 505 7.33 18.41 26.85
N GLY A 506 8.57 18.77 26.47
CA GLY A 506 9.74 17.93 26.69
C GLY A 506 9.85 16.78 25.68
N THR A 507 10.62 15.76 26.05
CA THR A 507 10.90 14.59 25.21
C THR A 507 9.73 13.62 25.25
N LEU A 508 9.15 13.34 24.07
CA LEU A 508 7.97 12.49 23.93
C LEU A 508 8.24 11.32 22.97
N PRO A 509 7.80 10.10 23.30
CA PRO A 509 7.90 8.97 22.39
C PRO A 509 6.78 9.01 21.35
N PHE A 510 7.16 9.10 20.09
CA PHE A 510 6.28 8.88 18.95
C PHE A 510 6.45 7.46 18.46
N ALA A 511 5.35 6.71 18.37
CA ALA A 511 5.34 5.39 17.79
C ALA A 511 4.73 5.44 16.40
N LEU A 512 5.47 4.97 15.40
CA LEU A 512 5.03 4.78 14.04
C LEU A 512 4.80 3.28 13.83
N LYS A 513 3.54 2.90 13.65
CA LYS A 513 3.18 1.55 13.22
C LYS A 513 3.11 1.53 11.70
N VAL A 514 3.86 0.62 11.07
CA VAL A 514 3.82 0.37 9.64
C VAL A 514 3.32 -1.05 9.41
N SER A 515 2.26 -1.20 8.63
CA SER A 515 1.70 -2.48 8.21
C SER A 515 1.79 -2.67 6.71
N GLY A 516 1.70 -3.91 6.25
CA GLY A 516 1.67 -4.28 4.83
C GLY A 516 0.75 -5.47 4.57
N LEU A 517 0.71 -5.93 3.32
CA LEU A 517 0.01 -7.15 2.94
C LEU A 517 0.55 -8.37 3.69
N ASN A 518 -0.27 -9.43 3.73
CA ASN A 518 0.07 -10.73 4.31
C ASN A 518 0.55 -10.68 5.78
N GLY A 519 0.03 -9.72 6.54
CA GLY A 519 0.23 -9.64 8.00
C GLY A 519 1.57 -9.04 8.42
N PHE A 520 2.31 -8.40 7.50
CA PHE A 520 3.51 -7.65 7.88
C PHE A 520 3.14 -6.49 8.81
N GLU A 521 3.82 -6.37 9.95
CA GLU A 521 3.69 -5.25 10.87
C GLU A 521 5.03 -4.95 11.56
N LYS A 522 5.39 -3.66 11.65
CA LYS A 522 6.53 -3.18 12.44
C LYS A 522 6.16 -1.88 13.15
N THR A 523 6.49 -1.79 14.44
CA THR A 523 6.39 -0.54 15.20
C THR A 523 7.78 0.03 15.45
N ILE A 524 7.96 1.30 15.12
CA ILE A 524 9.21 2.05 15.29
C ILE A 524 8.92 3.19 16.27
N VAL A 525 9.73 3.32 17.32
CA VAL A 525 9.57 4.38 18.32
C VAL A 525 10.76 5.35 18.23
N LYS A 526 10.46 6.64 18.13
CA LYS A 526 11.44 7.72 18.17
C LYS A 526 11.03 8.78 19.18
N GLU A 527 12.01 9.42 19.80
CA GLU A 527 11.77 10.53 20.71
C GLU A 527 11.83 11.85 19.96
N ILE A 528 10.83 12.71 20.17
CA ILE A 528 10.82 14.08 19.67
C ILE A 528 10.83 15.03 20.86
N GLU A 529 11.71 16.02 20.81
CA GLU A 529 11.79 17.06 21.83
C GLU A 529 10.86 18.23 21.48
N LEU A 530 9.90 18.51 22.36
CA LEU A 530 9.12 19.74 22.34
C LEU A 530 9.69 20.73 23.37
N PRO A 531 9.66 22.05 23.09
CA PRO A 531 10.10 23.06 24.04
C PRO A 531 9.40 22.94 25.39
N GLN A 532 10.16 23.18 26.46
CA GLN A 532 9.59 23.30 27.79
C GLN A 532 8.78 24.61 27.94
N LEU A 533 7.52 24.44 28.30
CA LEU A 533 6.52 25.41 28.69
C LEU A 533 6.75 25.87 30.14
N ASN A 534 7.70 26.80 30.30
CA ASN A 534 8.00 27.37 31.61
C ASN A 534 6.78 28.13 32.19
N PRO A 535 6.55 28.07 33.52
CA PRO A 535 5.60 28.92 34.22
C PRO A 535 5.90 30.40 33.96
N LEU A 536 4.89 31.14 33.49
CA LEU A 536 5.02 32.53 33.06
C LEU A 536 3.81 33.34 33.55
N ILE A 537 4.08 34.54 34.07
CA ILE A 537 3.07 35.57 34.24
C ILE A 537 3.48 36.77 33.40
N TYR A 538 2.53 37.29 32.64
CA TYR A 538 2.79 38.42 31.78
C TYR A 538 1.61 39.36 31.71
N LEU A 539 1.95 40.61 31.40
CA LEU A 539 0.97 41.66 31.18
C LEU A 539 0.65 41.75 29.69
N LYS A 540 -0.63 41.81 29.36
CA LYS A 540 -1.13 41.94 27.98
C LYS A 540 -2.23 42.99 27.94
N GLU A 541 -2.20 43.90 26.97
CA GLU A 541 -3.32 44.82 26.77
C GLU A 541 -4.61 44.06 26.42
N THR A 542 -5.71 44.42 27.08
CA THR A 542 -7.01 43.78 26.86
C THR A 542 -7.58 44.22 25.51
N THR A 543 -7.94 43.26 24.66
CA THR A 543 -8.50 43.53 23.32
C THR A 543 -10.03 43.62 23.38
N GLY A 544 -10.60 44.74 22.89
CA GLY A 544 -12.05 44.95 22.79
C GLY A 544 -12.58 46.05 23.71
N LYS A 545 -13.30 47.01 23.11
CA LYS A 545 -13.73 48.34 23.62
C LYS A 545 -12.59 49.33 23.88
N VAL A 546 -12.16 49.97 22.79
CA VAL A 546 -11.35 51.19 22.81
C VAL A 546 -12.30 52.36 23.06
N ASP A 547 -12.55 52.68 24.33
CA ASP A 547 -12.93 54.05 24.68
C ASP A 547 -11.61 54.81 24.86
N ALA A 548 -11.45 55.94 24.17
CA ALA A 548 -10.17 56.65 24.08
C ALA A 548 -9.62 57.07 25.46
N ASP A 549 -10.48 57.15 26.46
CA ASP A 549 -10.14 57.55 27.82
C ASP A 549 -9.81 56.36 28.75
N TYR A 550 -9.88 55.11 28.29
CA TYR A 550 -9.70 53.92 29.14
C TYR A 550 -8.62 52.98 28.62
N TYR A 551 -7.78 52.52 29.54
CA TYR A 551 -6.71 51.56 29.30
C TYR A 551 -6.89 50.34 30.20
N SER A 552 -6.87 49.13 29.64
CA SER A 552 -7.09 47.89 30.38
C SER A 552 -5.99 46.89 30.12
N ILE A 553 -5.53 46.22 31.17
CA ILE A 553 -4.46 45.23 31.09
C ILE A 553 -4.89 43.93 31.74
N ASP A 554 -4.68 42.83 31.02
CA ASP A 554 -4.84 41.48 31.52
C ASP A 554 -3.53 41.02 32.18
N ILE A 555 -3.66 40.52 33.40
CA ILE A 555 -2.60 39.78 34.07
C ILE A 555 -2.80 38.32 33.72
N VAL A 556 -2.02 37.83 32.76
CA VAL A 556 -2.16 36.49 32.21
C VAL A 556 -1.16 35.56 32.88
N ALA A 557 -1.65 34.38 33.27
CA ALA A 557 -0.81 33.30 33.74
C ALA A 557 -0.82 32.13 32.76
N ALA A 558 0.36 31.56 32.55
CA ALA A 558 0.56 30.41 31.68
C ALA A 558 1.46 29.36 32.34
N ASN A 559 1.07 28.09 32.25
CA ASN A 559 1.74 26.90 32.81
C ASN A 559 2.03 26.98 34.31
N ILE A 560 1.12 27.60 35.07
CA ILE A 560 1.27 27.80 36.52
C ILE A 560 0.54 26.74 37.36
N GLY A 561 0.18 25.59 36.78
CA GLY A 561 -0.67 24.59 37.43
C GLY A 561 -0.05 23.89 38.65
N GLN A 562 1.22 24.15 38.95
CA GLN A 562 1.88 23.68 40.16
C GLN A 562 1.71 24.65 41.34
N ALA A 563 1.32 25.90 41.09
CA ALA A 563 1.17 26.93 42.12
C ALA A 563 -0.26 26.95 42.66
N ASP A 564 -0.38 26.83 43.98
CA ASP A 564 -1.65 26.85 44.69
C ASP A 564 -1.94 28.21 45.31
N ASN A 565 -0.90 28.98 45.62
CA ASN A 565 -1.02 30.39 46.00
C ASN A 565 -0.01 31.24 45.24
N ILE A 566 -0.45 32.44 44.86
CA ILE A 566 0.42 33.45 44.27
C ILE A 566 0.23 34.81 44.92
N SER A 567 1.34 35.47 45.19
CA SER A 567 1.40 36.81 45.74
C SER A 567 2.32 37.67 44.88
N PHE A 568 1.88 38.85 44.47
CA PHE A 568 2.70 39.79 43.69
C PHE A 568 2.15 41.22 43.76
N ASP A 569 3.00 42.17 43.37
CA ASP A 569 2.64 43.58 43.30
C ASP A 569 2.57 44.05 41.84
N LEU A 570 1.44 44.64 41.45
CA LEU A 570 1.32 45.36 40.18
C LEU A 570 1.59 46.85 40.41
N ASN A 571 2.66 47.34 39.78
CA ASN A 571 3.07 48.74 39.80
C ASN A 571 2.62 49.46 38.53
N TYR A 572 2.06 50.65 38.67
CA TYR A 572 1.60 51.52 37.59
C TYR A 572 1.87 53.00 37.90
N ASN A 573 2.02 53.82 36.87
CA ASN A 573 2.20 55.26 37.05
C ASN A 573 0.88 55.94 37.46
N ALA A 574 0.73 56.26 38.74
CA ALA A 574 -0.50 56.86 39.28
C ALA A 574 -0.74 58.32 38.85
N ASP A 575 0.26 58.98 38.27
CA ASP A 575 0.13 60.34 37.73
C ASP A 575 -0.49 60.32 36.34
N LYS A 576 -0.17 59.28 35.54
CA LYS A 576 -0.72 59.05 34.20
C LYS A 576 -1.99 58.19 34.19
N LEU A 577 -2.15 57.29 35.17
CA LEU A 577 -3.27 56.34 35.24
C LEU A 577 -4.08 56.50 36.53
N LEU A 578 -5.41 56.49 36.38
CA LEU A 578 -6.36 56.37 37.48
C LEU A 578 -6.93 54.96 37.52
N LEU A 579 -6.57 54.17 38.54
CA LEU A 579 -7.21 52.88 38.78
C LEU A 579 -8.71 53.07 39.01
N THR A 580 -9.54 52.39 38.21
CA THR A 580 -11.01 52.45 38.33
C THR A 580 -11.55 51.23 39.05
N HIS A 581 -11.23 50.03 38.57
CA HIS A 581 -11.61 48.76 39.17
C HIS A 581 -10.71 47.62 38.71
N VAL A 582 -10.76 46.51 39.44
CA VAL A 582 -10.13 45.24 39.05
C VAL A 582 -11.23 44.22 38.81
N SER A 583 -11.26 43.67 37.61
CA SER A 583 -12.15 42.59 37.21
C SER A 583 -11.47 41.25 37.46
N ARG A 584 -12.24 40.29 37.94
CA ARG A 584 -11.80 38.90 38.03
C ARG A 584 -11.62 38.33 36.63
N GLY A 585 -10.50 37.66 36.39
CA GLY A 585 -10.27 36.98 35.13
C GLY A 585 -10.85 35.57 35.07
N ASP A 586 -10.78 34.95 33.89
CA ASP A 586 -11.35 33.63 33.61
C ASP A 586 -10.63 32.47 34.33
N PHE A 587 -9.43 32.70 34.88
CA PHE A 587 -8.72 31.72 35.71
C PHE A 587 -9.56 31.30 36.93
N PHE A 588 -10.49 32.14 37.37
CA PHE A 588 -11.41 31.91 38.50
C PHE A 588 -12.84 31.60 38.04
N VAL A 589 -13.00 31.01 36.86
CA VAL A 589 -14.29 30.60 36.30
C VAL A 589 -14.24 29.12 35.92
N ARG A 590 -15.20 28.32 36.40
CA ARG A 590 -15.29 26.89 36.07
C ARG A 590 -16.73 26.45 35.94
N ASN A 591 -17.07 25.76 34.85
CA ASN A 591 -18.42 25.25 34.57
C ASN A 591 -19.50 26.34 34.72
N GLY A 592 -19.23 27.55 34.23
CA GLY A 592 -20.12 28.72 34.36
C GLY A 592 -20.28 29.28 35.77
N LYS A 593 -19.51 28.78 36.75
CA LYS A 593 -19.51 29.26 38.14
C LYS A 593 -18.26 30.09 38.45
N PHE A 594 -18.49 31.11 39.24
CA PHE A 594 -17.49 32.00 39.79
C PHE A 594 -16.80 31.36 41.00
N LEU A 595 -15.48 31.19 40.92
CA LEU A 595 -14.64 30.68 42.01
C LEU A 595 -14.21 31.82 42.96
N PRO A 596 -13.70 31.53 44.16
CA PRO A 596 -13.17 32.57 45.05
C PRO A 596 -12.09 33.41 44.37
N PHE A 597 -12.11 34.72 44.58
CA PHE A 597 -11.12 35.67 44.08
C PHE A 597 -10.91 36.71 45.17
N ASN A 598 -9.68 36.81 45.67
CA ASN A 598 -9.34 37.74 46.73
C ASN A 598 -9.24 39.14 46.13
N ARG A 599 -9.89 40.12 46.74
CA ARG A 599 -9.81 41.50 46.24
C ARG A 599 -8.37 42.02 46.43
N PRO A 600 -7.72 42.54 45.37
CA PRO A 600 -6.39 43.11 45.50
C PRO A 600 -6.39 44.30 46.46
N GLN A 601 -5.34 44.43 47.26
CA GLN A 601 -5.18 45.49 48.24
C GLN A 601 -4.33 46.62 47.67
N ARG A 602 -4.71 47.88 47.90
CA ARG A 602 -3.88 49.02 47.51
C ARG A 602 -2.80 49.24 48.57
N ALA A 603 -1.58 48.76 48.34
CA ALA A 603 -0.49 48.89 49.30
C ALA A 603 0.09 50.32 49.33
N ALA A 604 0.17 50.98 48.18
CA ALA A 604 0.59 52.38 48.05
C ALA A 604 -0.05 53.07 46.83
N ARG A 605 0.17 54.38 46.67
CA ARG A 605 -0.21 55.10 45.44
C ARG A 605 0.58 54.50 44.26
N GLY A 606 -0.12 53.98 43.25
CA GLY A 606 0.50 53.35 42.08
C GLY A 606 0.86 51.87 42.26
N ASN A 607 0.43 51.21 43.35
CA ASN A 607 0.74 49.81 43.61
C ASN A 607 -0.52 49.04 44.07
N LEU A 608 -0.72 47.85 43.50
CA LEU A 608 -1.76 46.90 43.85
C LEU A 608 -1.14 45.56 44.24
N HIS A 609 -1.39 45.13 45.47
CA HIS A 609 -0.98 43.84 45.99
C HIS A 609 -2.04 42.78 45.69
N PHE A 610 -1.64 41.72 44.98
CA PHE A 610 -2.43 40.54 44.71
C PHE A 610 -1.95 39.40 45.62
N ASN A 611 -2.89 38.70 46.25
CA ASN A 611 -2.64 37.44 46.94
C ASN A 611 -3.82 36.50 46.65
N GLN A 612 -3.62 35.56 45.72
CA GLN A 612 -4.67 34.70 45.18
C GLN A 612 -4.38 33.24 45.48
N ASP A 613 -5.39 32.53 45.98
CA ASP A 613 -5.40 31.08 46.03
C ASP A 613 -5.93 30.55 44.70
N PHE A 614 -5.11 29.81 43.99
CA PHE A 614 -5.44 29.29 42.67
C PHE A 614 -6.31 28.04 42.75
N PRO A 615 -7.33 27.93 41.88
CA PRO A 615 -8.18 26.76 41.86
C PRO A 615 -7.47 25.54 41.26
N PHE A 616 -7.62 24.40 41.94
CA PHE A 616 -7.06 23.11 41.53
C PHE A 616 -7.37 22.78 40.06
N ALA A 617 -6.34 22.30 39.35
CA ALA A 617 -6.35 21.88 37.94
C ALA A 617 -6.49 22.99 36.88
N THR A 618 -6.27 24.26 37.24
CA THR A 618 -6.18 25.39 36.30
C THR A 618 -4.72 25.79 36.12
N SER A 619 -4.22 25.79 34.88
CA SER A 619 -2.81 26.07 34.58
C SER A 619 -2.59 27.33 33.73
N ASN A 620 -3.64 27.82 33.07
CA ASN A 620 -3.59 28.93 32.12
C ASN A 620 -4.85 29.79 32.24
N GLY A 621 -4.73 31.11 32.05
CA GLY A 621 -5.86 32.05 32.02
C GLY A 621 -5.50 33.44 32.52
N ILE A 622 -6.47 34.34 32.52
CA ILE A 622 -6.36 35.69 33.06
C ILE A 622 -6.62 35.61 34.57
N ILE A 623 -5.64 36.01 35.38
CA ILE A 623 -5.80 36.14 36.83
C ILE A 623 -6.81 37.27 37.12
N ALA A 624 -6.55 38.44 36.54
CA ALA A 624 -7.37 39.62 36.68
C ALA A 624 -7.17 40.57 35.50
N THR A 625 -8.19 41.36 35.20
CA THR A 625 -8.08 42.52 34.30
C THR A 625 -8.12 43.78 35.14
N VAL A 626 -7.12 44.65 34.98
CA VAL A 626 -7.03 45.91 35.72
C VAL A 626 -7.40 47.05 34.78
N HIS A 627 -8.39 47.85 35.19
CA HIS A 627 -8.95 48.90 34.36
C HIS A 627 -8.55 50.28 34.88
N PHE A 628 -8.00 51.09 33.98
CA PHE A 628 -7.56 52.45 34.26
C PHE A 628 -8.32 53.45 33.41
N LYS A 629 -8.54 54.65 33.97
CA LYS A 629 -8.86 55.86 33.20
C LYS A 629 -7.55 56.60 32.94
N LEU A 630 -7.31 56.98 31.69
CA LEU A 630 -6.16 57.76 31.27
C LEU A 630 -6.28 59.20 31.80
N LYS A 631 -5.22 59.68 32.47
CA LYS A 631 -5.04 61.10 32.82
C LYS A 631 -4.12 61.81 31.82
N ASP A 632 -3.36 61.02 31.07
CA ASP A 632 -2.37 61.39 30.08
C ASP A 632 -2.54 60.44 28.88
N PRO A 633 -2.32 60.87 27.62
CA PRO A 633 -2.37 59.99 26.46
C PRO A 633 -1.42 58.79 26.56
N GLU A 634 -0.30 58.93 27.26
CA GLU A 634 0.63 57.84 27.52
C GLU A 634 0.30 57.16 28.86
N HIS A 635 0.28 55.83 28.89
CA HIS A 635 0.02 55.07 30.12
C HIS A 635 1.25 54.96 31.04
N GLY A 636 2.46 55.16 30.52
CA GLY A 636 3.72 54.94 31.24
C GLY A 636 4.01 53.46 31.54
N LYS A 637 5.02 53.17 32.37
CA LYS A 637 5.46 51.80 32.68
C LYS A 637 4.47 51.05 33.60
N LEU A 638 4.12 49.81 33.22
CA LEU A 638 3.41 48.85 34.07
C LEU A 638 4.29 47.62 34.31
N SER A 639 4.41 47.21 35.57
CA SER A 639 5.27 46.07 35.91
C SER A 639 4.83 45.32 37.15
N ILE A 640 4.95 44.00 37.10
CA ILE A 640 4.82 43.08 38.22
C ILE A 640 6.17 42.99 38.96
N SER A 641 6.13 43.08 40.29
CA SER A 641 7.25 42.87 41.21
C SER A 641 6.86 41.94 42.37
N ASP A 642 7.85 41.54 43.17
CA ASP A 642 7.65 40.82 44.44
C ASP A 642 6.84 39.52 44.33
N LEU A 643 6.96 38.85 43.17
CA LEU A 643 6.26 37.61 42.88
C LEU A 643 6.77 36.48 43.77
N LYS A 644 5.84 35.87 44.52
CA LYS A 644 6.03 34.62 45.26
C LYS A 644 4.92 33.67 44.86
N ALA A 645 5.29 32.45 44.50
CA ALA A 645 4.35 31.38 44.20
C ALA A 645 4.72 30.16 45.02
N VAL A 646 3.74 29.52 45.64
CA VAL A 646 3.95 28.33 46.47
C VAL A 646 2.95 27.23 46.11
N ASN A 647 3.36 25.98 46.28
CA ASN A 647 2.45 24.82 46.19
C ASN A 647 1.79 24.49 47.54
N GLU A 648 0.95 23.46 47.58
CA GLU A 648 0.23 22.99 48.78
C GLU A 648 1.18 22.65 49.94
N LEU A 649 2.41 22.24 49.64
CA LEU A 649 3.44 21.91 50.63
C LEU A 649 4.22 23.15 51.13
N GLY A 650 3.92 24.34 50.61
CA GLY A 650 4.62 25.59 50.92
C GLY A 650 5.96 25.75 50.21
N ASN A 651 6.29 24.89 49.23
CA ASN A 651 7.52 25.01 48.46
C ASN A 651 7.38 26.10 47.40
N GLU A 652 8.41 26.93 47.28
CA GLU A 652 8.44 28.03 46.31
C GLU A 652 8.61 27.54 44.87
N ILE A 653 7.81 28.10 43.95
CA ILE A 653 7.83 27.78 42.52
C ILE A 653 8.39 28.98 41.76
N LYS A 654 9.38 28.73 40.92
CA LYS A 654 9.95 29.76 40.05
C LYS A 654 9.02 30.02 38.87
N ILE A 655 8.54 31.27 38.78
CA ILE A 655 7.70 31.76 37.68
C ILE A 655 8.41 32.93 37.01
N LYS A 656 8.50 32.91 35.68
CA LYS A 656 9.05 34.03 34.91
C LYS A 656 8.03 35.16 34.83
N ILE A 657 8.50 36.41 34.80
CA ILE A 657 7.66 37.59 34.62
C ILE A 657 8.01 38.26 33.30
N LYS A 658 7.00 38.59 32.48
CA LYS A 658 7.15 39.46 31.31
C LYS A 658 6.27 40.70 31.47
N ASN A 659 6.92 41.82 31.79
CA ASN A 659 6.28 43.12 31.94
C ASN A 659 6.11 43.80 30.57
N ILE A 660 5.24 44.82 30.50
CA ILE A 660 5.21 45.74 29.37
C ILE A 660 6.29 46.80 29.62
N SER A 661 7.40 46.73 28.88
CA SER A 661 8.32 47.86 28.73
C SER A 661 7.74 48.83 27.70
N GLU A 662 8.04 50.12 27.86
CA GLU A 662 7.60 51.21 26.98
C GLU A 662 7.67 50.85 25.48
N GLU A 663 6.69 51.35 24.73
CA GLU A 663 6.82 51.57 23.29
C GLU A 663 8.18 52.23 23.00
N GLU A 664 8.88 51.74 21.97
CA GLU A 664 9.94 52.55 21.33
C GLU A 664 9.34 53.81 20.68
#